data_AF-A0A7L3XMI9-F1
#
_entry.id   AF-A0A7L3XMI9-F1
#
_cell.length_a   1.000
_cell.length_b   1.000
_cell.length_c   1.000
_cell.angle_alpha   90.00
_cell.angle_beta   90.00
_cell.angle_gamma   90.00
#
_symmetry.space_group_name_H-M   'P 1'
#
loop_
_entity.id
_entity.type
_entity.pdbx_description
1 polymer ?
#
loop_
_entity_poly.entity_id
_entity_poly.type
_entity_poly.pdbx_seq_one_letter_code
_entity_poly.pdbx_strand_id
1 'polypeptide(L)'
;NVCKSVNHGCEHVCVSADNSYICKCREGFVLREDGKTCRNKDICSSVDHGCEHVCVNADESYICQCYEGFALREDGKTCRNKDVCNSVDHGCEHVCVNTDSSYICQCYEGFVLREDKKTCKSKDICKSVNHGCEHACVNAGDSFVCKCREGFLLREDGKTCKSNCHLFSDKDLCKSVNHGCEHVCVNTDDLYICKCHDGFLLREDGKTCRNKDVCNSVNHGCEQVCVNTEDSYICKCREKFILKEDGKTCRYKDVCNSVDHGCEHICVNADDSYICKCHEDFILREDGKTCRNKDLCKSIDHGCEHVCINNNNSYSCQCHEGFVLRQDGKTCRNKDVCKSVAHGCEHICVNNDDSYICKCQEGYVLKEDQKTCRNKDVCKSVAHGCEHICVNNDDSYICKCQEGYVLKEDQKTCRTCTEGPVDLVFVIDGSKSLGEDNFEIVKQFVSGVLDSLEISPKAARVGLLQYSTEVRTEFTLRQFSSAKDMKKAVSQMKYMGRGSMTGLALKQMFERSFTETEGARPFSANVPRISIVFTDGRAQDEVSEWAARAKRNGIIIYAIGIGKAIEEELLEIASEPSYKHLFYAEDFTAMEDISEALRAQICEALKESAHQQDPSPGRLRKTGAQPSGPESTTIAITDVIACPNLAVHHKYLFEDSHTHSTRTTGNPGYLSKASKDKDQCKCENLVTFQNYATNEVRKLTQRYI
;
A
#
# COMPACT_ATOMS: atom_id res chain seq x y z
N ASN A 1 -26.93 -70.34 -24.23
CA ASN A 1 -25.83 -69.34 -24.25
C ASN A 1 -26.51 -67.97 -24.22
N VAL A 2 -26.67 -67.41 -23.01
CA VAL A 2 -27.63 -66.34 -22.68
C VAL A 2 -27.28 -65.01 -23.36
N CYS A 3 -25.99 -64.77 -23.61
CA CYS A 3 -25.48 -63.60 -24.32
C CYS A 3 -25.72 -63.62 -25.84
N LYS A 4 -26.29 -64.69 -26.41
CA LYS A 4 -26.65 -64.77 -27.84
C LYS A 4 -28.16 -64.64 -28.12
N SER A 5 -29.01 -64.66 -27.09
CA SER A 5 -30.47 -64.65 -27.22
C SER A 5 -31.12 -63.29 -26.93
N VAL A 6 -30.47 -62.42 -26.15
CA VAL A 6 -30.94 -61.08 -25.78
C VAL A 6 -29.72 -60.16 -25.65
N ASN A 7 -29.85 -58.88 -26.00
CA ASN A 7 -28.84 -57.88 -25.68
C ASN A 7 -29.04 -57.39 -24.23
N HIS A 8 -28.05 -57.66 -23.36
CA HIS A 8 -28.14 -57.37 -21.93
C HIS A 8 -27.59 -56.00 -21.51
N GLY A 9 -27.06 -55.21 -22.47
CA GLY A 9 -26.55 -53.86 -22.22
C GLY A 9 -25.16 -53.82 -21.56
N CYS A 10 -24.35 -54.87 -21.71
CA CYS A 10 -22.93 -54.83 -21.35
C CYS A 10 -22.15 -53.93 -22.30
N GLU A 11 -21.41 -52.95 -21.79
CA GLU A 11 -20.64 -52.00 -22.62
C GLU A 11 -19.51 -52.68 -23.43
N HIS A 12 -18.87 -53.71 -22.84
CA HIS A 12 -17.66 -54.31 -23.41
C HIS A 12 -17.79 -55.78 -23.84
N VAL A 13 -18.08 -56.70 -22.90
CA VAL A 13 -18.21 -58.14 -23.18
C VAL A 13 -19.31 -58.74 -22.31
N CYS A 14 -20.23 -59.51 -22.90
CA CYS A 14 -21.18 -60.34 -22.17
C CYS A 14 -20.65 -61.78 -22.08
N VAL A 15 -20.54 -62.32 -20.87
CA VAL A 15 -20.17 -63.72 -20.61
C VAL A 15 -21.38 -64.45 -20.00
N SER A 16 -21.76 -65.60 -20.56
CA SER A 16 -22.82 -66.44 -19.98
C SER A 16 -22.27 -67.32 -18.87
N ALA A 17 -22.97 -67.39 -17.74
CA ALA A 17 -22.64 -68.24 -16.61
C ALA A 17 -23.94 -68.86 -16.06
N ASP A 18 -24.09 -70.18 -16.19
CA ASP A 18 -25.16 -71.02 -15.61
C ASP A 18 -26.52 -70.33 -15.40
N ASN A 19 -27.32 -70.27 -16.47
CA ASN A 19 -28.62 -69.60 -16.58
C ASN A 19 -28.64 -68.07 -16.38
N SER A 20 -27.48 -67.42 -16.20
CA SER A 20 -27.32 -65.97 -16.09
C SER A 20 -26.32 -65.38 -17.10
N TYR A 21 -26.10 -64.07 -17.04
CA TYR A 21 -25.03 -63.36 -17.72
C TYR A 21 -24.25 -62.49 -16.74
N ILE A 22 -22.98 -62.24 -17.05
CA ILE A 22 -22.09 -61.31 -16.34
C ILE A 22 -21.42 -60.43 -17.39
N CYS A 23 -21.49 -59.12 -17.22
CA CYS A 23 -20.72 -58.19 -18.04
C CYS A 23 -19.26 -58.18 -17.55
N LYS A 24 -18.31 -58.21 -18.49
CA LYS A 24 -16.89 -58.00 -18.24
C LYS A 24 -16.37 -56.85 -19.09
N CYS A 25 -15.51 -56.04 -18.49
CA CYS A 25 -14.74 -55.06 -19.22
C CYS A 25 -13.57 -55.72 -19.96
N ARG A 26 -13.07 -55.05 -20.99
CA ARG A 26 -11.79 -55.40 -21.64
C ARG A 26 -10.63 -55.02 -20.71
N GLU A 27 -9.45 -55.52 -21.04
CA GLU A 27 -8.22 -55.17 -20.33
C GLU A 27 -7.99 -53.64 -20.36
N GLY A 28 -7.42 -53.07 -19.30
CA GLY A 28 -7.36 -51.62 -19.08
C GLY A 28 -8.60 -50.99 -18.41
N PHE A 29 -9.75 -51.69 -18.34
CA PHE A 29 -11.01 -51.15 -17.80
C PHE A 29 -11.54 -51.93 -16.59
N VAL A 30 -12.26 -51.26 -15.70
CA VAL A 30 -12.98 -51.86 -14.56
C VAL A 30 -14.48 -51.64 -14.66
N LEU A 31 -15.26 -52.65 -14.25
CA LEU A 31 -16.72 -52.61 -14.26
C LEU A 31 -17.22 -51.64 -13.18
N ARG A 32 -18.28 -50.87 -13.48
CA ARG A 32 -18.94 -50.02 -12.48
C ARG A 32 -19.92 -50.84 -11.63
N GLU A 33 -20.41 -50.22 -10.56
CA GLU A 33 -21.33 -50.83 -9.60
C GLU A 33 -22.71 -51.15 -10.20
N ASP A 34 -23.04 -50.56 -11.36
CA ASP A 34 -24.21 -50.93 -12.17
C ASP A 34 -24.11 -52.34 -12.82
N GLY A 35 -22.93 -52.98 -12.73
CA GLY A 35 -22.67 -54.31 -13.27
C GLY A 35 -22.66 -54.40 -14.80
N LYS A 36 -22.62 -53.27 -15.53
CA LYS A 36 -22.82 -53.20 -16.98
C LYS A 36 -21.87 -52.26 -17.72
N THR A 37 -21.62 -51.07 -17.18
CA THR A 37 -20.72 -50.08 -17.78
C THR A 37 -19.29 -50.26 -17.27
N CYS A 38 -18.36 -49.67 -18.01
CA CYS A 38 -16.94 -49.70 -17.72
C CYS A 38 -16.44 -48.27 -17.42
N ARG A 39 -15.29 -48.21 -16.77
CA ARG A 39 -14.45 -47.00 -16.71
C ARG A 39 -12.99 -47.41 -16.94
N ASN A 40 -12.18 -46.51 -17.49
CA ASN A 40 -10.73 -46.69 -17.48
C ASN A 40 -10.29 -47.00 -16.05
N LYS A 41 -9.45 -48.02 -15.90
CA LYS A 41 -8.75 -48.26 -14.65
C LYS A 41 -7.81 -47.07 -14.44
N ASP A 42 -7.92 -46.39 -13.31
CA ASP A 42 -6.96 -45.34 -12.95
C ASP A 42 -5.61 -46.01 -12.69
N ILE A 43 -4.68 -45.88 -13.64
CA ILE A 43 -3.36 -46.50 -13.60
C ILE A 43 -2.47 -45.71 -12.63
N CYS A 44 -2.51 -44.37 -12.69
CA CYS A 44 -1.77 -43.48 -11.79
C CYS A 44 -2.15 -43.67 -10.30
N SER A 45 -3.42 -43.89 -9.98
CA SER A 45 -3.85 -44.16 -8.59
C SER A 45 -3.65 -45.62 -8.14
N SER A 46 -3.18 -46.52 -9.01
CA SER A 46 -3.08 -47.97 -8.70
C SER A 46 -1.70 -48.45 -8.25
N VAL A 47 -0.64 -47.74 -8.63
CA VAL A 47 0.78 -48.03 -8.30
C VAL A 47 1.53 -46.69 -8.34
N ASP A 48 2.53 -46.48 -7.47
CA ASP A 48 3.47 -45.37 -7.66
C ASP A 48 4.38 -45.63 -8.87
N HIS A 49 4.26 -44.78 -9.88
CA HIS A 49 5.04 -44.86 -11.11
C HIS A 49 6.34 -44.06 -11.08
N GLY A 50 6.62 -43.29 -10.02
CA GLY A 50 7.85 -42.52 -9.88
C GLY A 50 7.97 -41.34 -10.86
N CYS A 51 6.85 -40.65 -11.14
CA CYS A 51 6.87 -39.37 -11.85
C CYS A 51 7.34 -38.24 -10.92
N GLU A 52 8.28 -37.40 -11.34
CA GLU A 52 8.85 -36.33 -10.48
C GLU A 52 7.86 -35.20 -10.15
N HIS A 53 6.90 -34.91 -11.03
CA HIS A 53 5.92 -33.84 -10.87
C HIS A 53 4.47 -34.34 -10.86
N VAL A 54 3.94 -34.83 -11.98
CA VAL A 54 2.57 -35.36 -12.04
C VAL A 54 2.47 -36.59 -12.97
N CYS A 55 1.67 -37.58 -12.55
CA CYS A 55 1.27 -38.73 -13.37
C CYS A 55 -0.08 -38.41 -14.02
N VAL A 56 -0.19 -38.64 -15.33
CA VAL A 56 -1.43 -38.48 -16.10
C VAL A 56 -1.79 -39.83 -16.72
N ASN A 57 -3.03 -40.27 -16.56
CA ASN A 57 -3.53 -41.47 -17.22
C ASN A 57 -3.63 -41.22 -18.73
N ALA A 58 -3.07 -42.11 -19.53
CA ALA A 58 -3.18 -42.13 -20.98
C ALA A 58 -3.97 -43.38 -21.41
N ASP A 59 -4.37 -43.47 -22.68
CA ASP A 59 -5.06 -44.67 -23.16
C ASP A 59 -4.17 -45.91 -22.96
N GLU A 60 -4.74 -46.91 -22.27
CA GLU A 60 -4.09 -48.16 -21.85
C GLU A 60 -2.79 -48.02 -21.01
N SER A 61 -2.43 -46.81 -20.55
CA SER A 61 -1.09 -46.52 -20.00
C SER A 61 -1.04 -45.28 -19.07
N TYR A 62 0.16 -44.82 -18.70
CA TYR A 62 0.39 -43.56 -18.00
C TYR A 62 1.52 -42.77 -18.67
N ILE A 63 1.53 -41.46 -18.46
CA ILE A 63 2.63 -40.58 -18.84
C ILE A 63 2.96 -39.64 -17.68
N CYS A 64 4.25 -39.41 -17.43
CA CYS A 64 4.69 -38.37 -16.50
C CYS A 64 4.75 -37.03 -17.21
N GLN A 65 4.22 -35.97 -16.59
CA GLN A 65 4.26 -34.60 -17.10
C GLN A 65 4.94 -33.68 -16.07
N CYS A 66 5.63 -32.65 -16.56
CA CYS A 66 6.28 -31.64 -15.73
C CYS A 66 5.45 -30.36 -15.67
N TYR A 67 5.58 -29.61 -14.56
CA TYR A 67 5.01 -28.27 -14.43
C TYR A 67 5.66 -27.26 -15.40
N GLU A 68 5.03 -26.08 -15.59
CA GLU A 68 5.60 -25.03 -16.44
C GLU A 68 7.01 -24.61 -16.00
N GLY A 69 7.85 -24.26 -16.97
CA GLY A 69 9.29 -24.03 -16.78
C GLY A 69 10.15 -25.29 -16.90
N PHE A 70 9.57 -26.48 -16.81
CA PHE A 70 10.30 -27.76 -16.89
C PHE A 70 10.02 -28.53 -18.18
N ALA A 71 10.94 -29.43 -18.54
CA ALA A 71 10.80 -30.39 -19.62
C ALA A 71 11.10 -31.80 -19.11
N LEU A 72 10.34 -32.79 -19.56
CA LEU A 72 10.57 -34.20 -19.25
C LEU A 72 11.92 -34.67 -19.84
N ARG A 73 12.62 -35.56 -19.14
CA ARG A 73 13.86 -36.18 -19.64
C ARG A 73 13.55 -37.41 -20.50
N GLU A 74 14.60 -37.92 -21.15
CA GLU A 74 14.54 -39.12 -22.00
C GLU A 74 14.22 -40.41 -21.21
N ASP A 75 14.30 -40.38 -19.87
CA ASP A 75 13.81 -41.46 -19.00
C ASP A 75 12.28 -41.52 -18.87
N GLY A 76 11.56 -40.50 -19.38
CA GLY A 76 10.11 -40.41 -19.35
C GLY A 76 9.50 -40.17 -17.96
N LYS A 77 10.30 -39.82 -16.94
CA LYS A 77 9.87 -39.74 -15.53
C LYS A 77 10.39 -38.54 -14.77
N THR A 78 11.65 -38.18 -14.98
CA THR A 78 12.27 -37.03 -14.31
C THR A 78 12.12 -35.77 -15.14
N CYS A 79 12.20 -34.63 -14.47
CA CYS A 79 12.12 -33.31 -15.06
C CYS A 79 13.51 -32.65 -15.09
N ARG A 80 13.67 -31.68 -15.98
CA ARG A 80 14.77 -30.71 -15.95
C ARG A 80 14.21 -29.33 -16.18
N ASN A 81 14.82 -28.31 -15.59
CA ASN A 81 14.54 -26.93 -16.00
C ASN A 81 14.77 -26.80 -17.50
N LYS A 82 13.80 -26.20 -18.19
CA LYS A 82 13.89 -25.88 -19.62
C LYS A 82 14.93 -24.77 -19.74
N ASP A 83 16.04 -25.05 -20.41
CA ASP A 83 17.20 -24.16 -20.49
C ASP A 83 16.81 -22.77 -20.98
N VAL A 84 16.75 -21.81 -20.06
CA VAL A 84 16.18 -20.49 -20.31
C VAL A 84 17.15 -19.68 -21.17
N CYS A 85 18.44 -19.73 -20.84
CA CYS A 85 19.52 -19.07 -21.59
C CYS A 85 19.63 -19.54 -23.06
N ASN A 86 19.35 -20.82 -23.35
CA ASN A 86 19.36 -21.35 -24.72
C ASN A 86 18.00 -21.23 -25.45
N SER A 87 16.94 -20.74 -24.80
CA SER A 87 15.59 -20.64 -25.40
C SER A 87 15.29 -19.33 -26.12
N VAL A 88 15.89 -18.22 -25.68
CA VAL A 88 15.71 -16.85 -26.21
C VAL A 88 17.00 -16.07 -25.92
N ASP A 89 17.39 -15.13 -26.77
CA ASP A 89 18.46 -14.17 -26.42
C ASP A 89 17.96 -13.19 -25.35
N HIS A 90 18.58 -13.25 -24.17
CA HIS A 90 18.25 -12.37 -23.04
C HIS A 90 19.07 -11.09 -22.99
N GLY A 91 20.05 -10.89 -23.88
CA GLY A 91 20.86 -9.67 -23.93
C GLY A 91 21.82 -9.49 -22.75
N CYS A 92 22.45 -10.57 -22.29
CA CYS A 92 23.55 -10.50 -21.32
C CYS A 92 24.86 -10.11 -22.04
N GLU A 93 25.61 -9.12 -21.55
CA GLU A 93 26.84 -8.64 -22.20
C GLU A 93 27.99 -9.66 -22.21
N HIS A 94 28.04 -10.57 -21.22
CA HIS A 94 29.12 -11.54 -21.06
C HIS A 94 28.64 -12.99 -21.07
N VAL A 95 27.98 -13.48 -20.01
CA VAL A 95 27.44 -14.84 -19.97
C VAL A 95 26.07 -14.89 -19.29
N CYS A 96 25.17 -15.71 -19.84
CA CYS A 96 23.88 -16.05 -19.24
C CYS A 96 24.03 -17.36 -18.44
N VAL A 97 23.55 -17.39 -17.20
CA VAL A 97 23.58 -18.56 -16.33
C VAL A 97 22.14 -18.88 -15.90
N ASN A 98 21.70 -20.12 -16.13
CA ASN A 98 20.40 -20.59 -15.66
C ASN A 98 20.38 -20.70 -14.13
N THR A 99 19.25 -20.39 -13.52
CA THR A 99 18.98 -20.57 -12.08
C THR A 99 17.75 -21.47 -11.90
N ASP A 100 17.47 -21.90 -10.66
CA ASP A 100 16.43 -22.91 -10.39
C ASP A 100 15.01 -22.51 -10.82
N SER A 101 14.77 -21.22 -11.10
CA SER A 101 13.48 -20.69 -11.59
C SER A 101 13.59 -19.64 -12.70
N SER A 102 14.80 -19.30 -13.19
CA SER A 102 14.99 -18.21 -14.16
C SER A 102 16.40 -18.23 -14.80
N TYR A 103 16.91 -17.06 -15.20
CA TYR A 103 18.30 -16.84 -15.58
C TYR A 103 18.90 -15.63 -14.85
N ILE A 104 20.22 -15.50 -14.88
CA ILE A 104 20.96 -14.31 -14.45
C ILE A 104 22.12 -14.03 -15.43
N CYS A 105 22.40 -12.75 -15.69
CA CYS A 105 23.60 -12.36 -16.42
C CYS A 105 24.79 -12.22 -15.45
N GLN A 106 25.94 -12.80 -15.81
CA GLN A 106 27.18 -12.71 -15.04
C GLN A 106 28.29 -12.11 -15.91
N CYS A 107 29.22 -11.38 -15.28
CA CYS A 107 30.39 -10.80 -15.94
C CYS A 107 31.63 -11.69 -15.74
N TYR A 108 32.55 -11.66 -16.71
CA TYR A 108 33.90 -12.23 -16.56
C TYR A 108 34.73 -11.45 -15.51
N GLU A 109 35.84 -12.04 -15.06
CA GLU A 109 36.75 -11.40 -14.10
C GLU A 109 37.26 -10.03 -14.59
N GLY A 110 37.54 -9.12 -13.65
CA GLY A 110 37.86 -7.71 -13.94
C GLY A 110 36.64 -6.82 -14.17
N PHE A 111 35.43 -7.39 -14.33
CA PHE A 111 34.18 -6.65 -14.54
C PHE A 111 33.16 -6.91 -13.42
N VAL A 112 32.25 -5.94 -13.23
CA VAL A 112 31.11 -6.06 -12.32
C VAL A 112 29.82 -5.69 -13.06
N LEU A 113 28.71 -6.35 -12.71
CA LEU A 113 27.40 -6.13 -13.32
C LEU A 113 26.87 -4.73 -12.97
N ARG A 114 26.12 -4.12 -13.88
CA ARG A 114 25.42 -2.84 -13.64
C ARG A 114 24.03 -3.07 -13.03
N GLU A 115 23.40 -1.97 -12.61
CA GLU A 115 22.07 -1.98 -11.99
C GLU A 115 20.96 -2.46 -12.93
N ASP A 116 21.19 -2.41 -14.26
CA ASP A 116 20.32 -3.01 -15.28
C ASP A 116 20.32 -4.56 -15.28
N LYS A 117 21.24 -5.17 -14.52
CA LYS A 117 21.46 -6.62 -14.39
C LYS A 117 21.79 -7.33 -15.72
N LYS A 118 22.24 -6.61 -16.74
CA LYS A 118 22.55 -7.14 -18.09
C LYS A 118 23.91 -6.70 -18.63
N THR A 119 24.28 -5.44 -18.40
CA THR A 119 25.57 -4.89 -18.85
C THR A 119 26.63 -4.97 -17.76
N CYS A 120 27.89 -4.91 -18.18
CA CYS A 120 29.07 -4.98 -17.33
C CYS A 120 29.80 -3.62 -17.30
N LYS A 121 30.63 -3.41 -16.28
CA LYS A 121 31.59 -2.29 -16.20
C LYS A 121 32.91 -2.79 -15.64
N SER A 122 34.02 -2.32 -16.20
CA SER A 122 35.36 -2.63 -15.68
C SER A 122 35.50 -2.12 -14.23
N LYS A 123 36.19 -2.90 -13.40
CA LYS A 123 36.45 -2.61 -11.99
C LYS A 123 37.57 -1.59 -11.86
N ASP A 124 37.22 -0.35 -11.48
CA ASP A 124 38.15 0.78 -11.39
C ASP A 124 39.26 0.55 -10.34
N ILE A 125 40.45 0.13 -10.81
CA ILE A 125 41.55 -0.36 -9.97
C ILE A 125 42.09 0.76 -9.07
N CYS A 126 42.31 1.96 -9.62
CA CYS A 126 42.75 3.16 -8.90
C CYS A 126 41.75 3.66 -7.83
N LYS A 127 40.50 3.18 -7.83
CA LYS A 127 39.51 3.48 -6.76
C LYS A 127 39.35 2.36 -5.73
N SER A 128 39.91 1.18 -5.96
CA SER A 128 39.72 0.03 -5.06
C SER A 128 40.66 0.02 -3.85
N VAL A 129 41.89 0.52 -4.00
CA VAL A 129 42.93 0.65 -2.96
C VAL A 129 43.78 1.88 -3.30
N ASN A 130 44.36 2.56 -2.30
CA ASN A 130 45.35 3.60 -2.55
C ASN A 130 46.71 2.98 -2.91
N HIS A 131 47.08 3.02 -4.20
CA HIS A 131 48.29 2.38 -4.71
C HIS A 131 49.60 3.17 -4.47
N GLY A 132 49.54 4.37 -3.89
CA GLY A 132 50.73 5.12 -3.46
C GLY A 132 51.51 5.85 -4.56
N CYS A 133 50.82 6.37 -5.58
CA CYS A 133 51.42 7.27 -6.56
C CYS A 133 51.62 8.68 -5.96
N GLU A 134 52.79 9.31 -6.16
CA GLU A 134 53.07 10.66 -5.63
C GLU A 134 52.15 11.75 -6.25
N HIS A 135 51.80 11.60 -7.54
CA HIS A 135 51.08 12.64 -8.29
C HIS A 135 49.71 12.22 -8.84
N ALA A 136 49.61 11.13 -9.61
CA ALA A 136 48.36 10.63 -10.18
C ALA A 136 48.42 9.12 -10.47
N CYS A 137 47.30 8.41 -10.24
CA CYS A 137 47.08 7.01 -10.63
C CYS A 137 46.24 6.96 -11.90
N VAL A 138 46.59 6.07 -12.84
CA VAL A 138 45.84 5.81 -14.08
C VAL A 138 45.65 4.30 -14.25
N ASN A 139 44.42 3.86 -14.54
CA ASN A 139 44.14 2.45 -14.85
C ASN A 139 44.77 2.08 -16.21
N ALA A 140 45.40 0.91 -16.28
CA ALA A 140 46.14 0.42 -17.43
C ALA A 140 45.81 -1.07 -17.67
N GLY A 141 44.66 -1.32 -18.30
CA GLY A 141 44.10 -2.68 -18.40
C GLY A 141 43.81 -3.26 -17.02
N ASP A 142 44.32 -4.46 -16.76
CA ASP A 142 44.15 -5.19 -15.49
C ASP A 142 45.12 -4.70 -14.38
N SER A 143 45.79 -3.57 -14.58
CA SER A 143 46.77 -2.98 -13.65
C SER A 143 46.62 -1.46 -13.55
N PHE A 144 47.53 -0.80 -12.83
CA PHE A 144 47.61 0.66 -12.70
C PHE A 144 49.02 1.18 -13.02
N VAL A 145 49.14 2.47 -13.35
CA VAL A 145 50.43 3.16 -13.53
C VAL A 145 50.38 4.56 -12.91
N CYS A 146 51.50 5.02 -12.35
CA CYS A 146 51.63 6.36 -11.79
C CYS A 146 52.17 7.37 -12.82
N LYS A 147 51.73 8.63 -12.75
CA LYS A 147 52.16 9.70 -13.67
C LYS A 147 52.56 10.98 -12.92
N CYS A 148 53.73 11.53 -13.24
CA CYS A 148 54.21 12.81 -12.71
C CYS A 148 53.59 14.03 -13.44
N ARG A 149 53.68 15.20 -12.79
CA ARG A 149 53.33 16.52 -13.37
C ARG A 149 54.50 17.10 -14.16
N GLU A 150 54.23 18.09 -15.00
CA GLU A 150 55.25 18.73 -15.86
C GLU A 150 56.41 19.33 -15.05
N GLY A 151 57.63 19.28 -15.61
CA GLY A 151 58.87 19.64 -14.92
C GLY A 151 59.49 18.52 -14.07
N PHE A 152 58.79 17.39 -13.89
CA PHE A 152 59.26 16.24 -13.11
C PHE A 152 59.24 14.94 -13.92
N LEU A 153 60.26 14.10 -13.72
CA LEU A 153 60.36 12.75 -14.30
C LEU A 153 60.00 11.70 -13.24
N LEU A 154 59.33 10.63 -13.65
CA LEU A 154 59.04 9.46 -12.80
C LEU A 154 60.35 8.69 -12.53
N ARG A 155 60.56 8.26 -11.29
CA ARG A 155 61.72 7.47 -10.89
C ARG A 155 61.54 5.98 -11.22
N GLU A 156 62.63 5.24 -11.12
CA GLU A 156 62.69 3.79 -11.37
C GLU A 156 61.81 2.96 -10.39
N ASP A 157 61.37 3.56 -9.28
CA ASP A 157 60.38 2.96 -8.37
C ASP A 157 58.95 2.93 -8.94
N GLY A 158 58.71 3.59 -10.08
CA GLY A 158 57.42 3.67 -10.75
C GLY A 158 56.34 4.47 -9.99
N LYS A 159 56.69 5.20 -8.92
CA LYS A 159 55.74 5.87 -8.03
C LYS A 159 56.09 7.31 -7.66
N THR A 160 57.37 7.64 -7.51
CA THR A 160 57.86 8.96 -7.08
C THR A 160 58.47 9.76 -8.23
N CYS A 161 58.67 11.06 -8.02
CA CYS A 161 59.07 12.01 -9.05
C CYS A 161 60.40 12.72 -8.71
N LYS A 162 61.08 13.30 -9.71
CA LYS A 162 62.31 14.08 -9.56
C LYS A 162 62.31 15.30 -10.49
N SER A 163 62.66 16.47 -9.97
CA SER A 163 62.83 17.70 -10.76
C SER A 163 64.14 17.70 -11.56
N ASN A 164 64.19 18.52 -12.61
CA ASN A 164 65.32 18.56 -13.56
C ASN A 164 65.89 19.98 -13.72
N CYS A 165 66.90 20.35 -12.91
CA CYS A 165 67.63 21.62 -13.03
C CYS A 165 69.11 21.47 -12.66
N HIS A 166 70.01 21.72 -13.62
CA HIS A 166 71.43 22.05 -13.45
C HIS A 166 71.93 22.72 -14.73
N LEU A 167 72.78 23.77 -14.64
CA LEU A 167 73.90 24.05 -15.56
C LEU A 167 74.66 25.37 -15.25
N PHE A 168 75.95 25.38 -15.60
CA PHE A 168 76.93 26.49 -15.72
C PHE A 168 77.60 27.10 -14.46
N SER A 169 78.90 27.39 -14.64
CA SER A 169 79.88 28.00 -13.72
C SER A 169 80.95 28.78 -14.52
N ASP A 170 81.74 29.60 -13.82
CA ASP A 170 83.02 30.28 -14.15
C ASP A 170 83.03 31.77 -14.60
N LYS A 171 83.48 32.64 -13.66
CA LYS A 171 84.41 33.80 -13.85
C LYS A 171 84.62 34.65 -12.57
N ASP A 172 85.89 34.97 -12.24
CA ASP A 172 86.47 36.01 -11.33
C ASP A 172 85.61 36.48 -10.12
N LEU A 173 86.03 36.15 -8.88
CA LEU A 173 85.20 36.31 -7.67
C LEU A 173 85.13 37.73 -7.07
N CYS A 174 86.21 38.38 -6.57
CA CYS A 174 86.10 39.73 -5.95
C CYS A 174 85.61 40.83 -6.93
N LYS A 175 85.36 40.53 -8.22
CA LYS A 175 84.79 41.47 -9.21
C LYS A 175 83.38 41.15 -9.69
N SER A 176 82.86 39.93 -9.50
CA SER A 176 81.52 39.54 -9.97
C SER A 176 80.42 39.82 -8.94
N VAL A 177 80.74 39.74 -7.64
CA VAL A 177 79.81 39.95 -6.52
C VAL A 177 80.53 40.68 -5.38
N ASN A 178 79.81 41.49 -4.59
CA ASN A 178 80.34 42.05 -3.35
C ASN A 178 80.30 40.98 -2.23
N HIS A 179 81.47 40.55 -1.76
CA HIS A 179 81.60 39.44 -0.80
C HIS A 179 81.49 39.84 0.69
N GLY A 180 81.27 41.13 0.99
CA GLY A 180 80.98 41.57 2.36
C GLY A 180 82.18 41.59 3.32
N CYS A 181 83.38 41.90 2.82
CA CYS A 181 84.50 42.29 3.66
C CYS A 181 84.26 43.70 4.23
N GLU A 182 84.50 43.94 5.52
CA GLU A 182 84.30 45.27 6.13
C GLU A 182 85.32 46.31 5.65
N HIS A 183 86.55 45.86 5.34
CA HIS A 183 87.63 46.73 4.84
C HIS A 183 88.08 46.37 3.41
N VAL A 184 88.80 45.26 3.18
CA VAL A 184 89.32 44.94 1.82
C VAL A 184 89.16 43.46 1.44
N CYS A 185 88.81 43.19 0.17
CA CYS A 185 88.72 41.87 -0.49
C CYS A 185 90.01 41.60 -1.27
N VAL A 186 90.56 40.39 -1.18
CA VAL A 186 91.72 39.94 -1.98
C VAL A 186 91.41 38.57 -2.59
N ASN A 187 91.54 38.45 -3.91
CA ASN A 187 91.48 37.16 -4.61
C ASN A 187 92.72 36.30 -4.27
N THR A 188 92.53 35.00 -4.13
CA THR A 188 93.56 33.96 -4.23
C THR A 188 93.19 33.02 -5.38
N ASP A 189 94.09 32.12 -5.80
CA ASP A 189 93.98 31.46 -7.12
C ASP A 189 92.69 30.63 -7.32
N ASP A 190 92.06 30.17 -6.24
CA ASP A 190 90.74 29.49 -6.26
C ASP A 190 89.66 30.14 -5.33
N LEU A 191 89.95 31.24 -4.61
CA LEU A 191 89.02 31.78 -3.59
C LEU A 191 89.22 33.30 -3.30
N TYR A 192 88.67 33.81 -2.19
CA TYR A 192 88.91 35.17 -1.68
C TYR A 192 89.10 35.20 -0.15
N ILE A 193 89.72 36.27 0.35
CA ILE A 193 89.96 36.55 1.77
C ILE A 193 89.77 38.04 2.10
N CYS A 194 89.30 38.36 3.30
CA CYS A 194 89.17 39.73 3.80
C CYS A 194 90.33 40.14 4.72
N LYS A 195 90.70 41.43 4.75
CA LYS A 195 91.74 41.97 5.65
C LYS A 195 91.36 43.36 6.21
N CYS A 196 91.72 43.62 7.46
CA CYS A 196 91.53 44.91 8.16
C CYS A 196 92.70 45.90 7.98
N HIS A 197 92.44 47.18 8.24
CA HIS A 197 93.45 48.23 8.40
C HIS A 197 94.10 48.23 9.79
N ASP A 198 95.25 48.89 9.92
CA ASP A 198 96.01 48.99 11.17
C ASP A 198 95.20 49.64 12.29
N GLY A 199 95.42 49.16 13.52
CA GLY A 199 94.59 49.47 14.70
C GLY A 199 93.43 48.49 14.91
N PHE A 200 93.02 47.75 13.88
CA PHE A 200 91.88 46.82 13.94
C PHE A 200 92.31 45.35 13.77
N LEU A 201 91.62 44.44 14.47
CA LEU A 201 91.78 42.99 14.36
C LEU A 201 90.61 42.37 13.60
N LEU A 202 90.88 41.41 12.70
CA LEU A 202 89.85 40.63 12.01
C LEU A 202 89.18 39.67 13.00
N ARG A 203 87.85 39.51 12.91
CA ARG A 203 87.08 38.60 13.77
C ARG A 203 87.07 37.17 13.21
N GLU A 204 86.60 36.25 14.04
CA GLU A 204 86.46 34.81 13.71
C GLU A 204 85.47 34.53 12.56
N ASP A 205 84.64 35.50 12.17
CA ASP A 205 83.81 35.42 10.96
C ASP A 205 84.60 35.58 9.64
N GLY A 206 85.88 35.96 9.73
CA GLY A 206 86.76 36.17 8.59
C GLY A 206 86.41 37.38 7.72
N LYS A 207 85.53 38.28 8.18
CA LYS A 207 84.98 39.39 7.38
C LYS A 207 84.93 40.74 8.08
N THR A 208 84.66 40.77 9.38
CA THR A 208 84.50 42.00 10.17
C THR A 208 85.72 42.31 11.03
N CYS A 209 85.81 43.55 11.49
CA CYS A 209 86.97 44.09 12.19
C CYS A 209 86.59 44.59 13.61
N ARG A 210 87.59 44.81 14.48
CA ARG A 210 87.39 45.42 15.82
C ARG A 210 88.61 46.23 16.28
N ASN A 211 88.35 47.40 16.84
CA ASN A 211 89.36 48.32 17.38
C ASN A 211 89.94 47.83 18.73
N LYS A 212 91.00 48.49 19.21
CA LYS A 212 91.80 48.10 20.39
C LYS A 212 91.60 49.09 21.56
N ASP A 213 90.90 48.64 22.62
CA ASP A 213 90.43 49.51 23.72
C ASP A 213 91.52 50.07 24.65
N VAL A 214 91.38 51.35 25.03
CA VAL A 214 92.24 52.07 26.00
C VAL A 214 91.69 52.01 27.43
N CYS A 215 90.36 52.00 27.61
CA CYS A 215 89.63 51.90 28.91
C CYS A 215 90.08 50.77 29.85
N ASN A 216 90.76 49.74 29.35
CA ASN A 216 91.25 48.60 30.14
C ASN A 216 92.69 48.77 30.66
N SER A 217 93.30 49.95 30.47
CA SER A 217 94.68 50.23 30.91
C SER A 217 94.79 50.71 32.35
N VAL A 218 93.90 51.58 32.81
CA VAL A 218 93.82 52.11 34.20
C VAL A 218 92.35 52.37 34.55
N ASN A 219 91.96 52.27 35.83
CA ASN A 219 90.62 52.66 36.27
C ASN A 219 90.50 54.20 36.35
N HIS A 220 89.61 54.78 35.54
CA HIS A 220 89.43 56.23 35.40
C HIS A 220 88.32 56.85 36.27
N GLY A 221 87.59 56.04 37.05
CA GLY A 221 86.63 56.55 38.05
C GLY A 221 85.29 57.05 37.51
N CYS A 222 84.77 56.42 36.45
CA CYS A 222 83.36 56.56 36.04
C CYS A 222 82.47 55.66 36.91
N GLU A 223 81.26 56.10 37.28
CA GLU A 223 80.35 55.29 38.12
C GLU A 223 79.85 54.02 37.41
N GLN A 224 79.51 54.08 36.12
CA GLN A 224 78.75 53.01 35.44
C GLN A 224 79.35 52.44 34.16
N VAL A 225 79.79 53.31 33.22
CA VAL A 225 80.42 52.93 31.96
C VAL A 225 81.50 53.94 31.59
N CYS A 226 82.66 53.44 31.17
CA CYS A 226 83.73 54.22 30.54
C CYS A 226 83.75 53.87 29.04
N VAL A 227 83.92 54.85 28.17
CA VAL A 227 83.90 54.66 26.71
C VAL A 227 85.10 55.39 26.09
N ASN A 228 85.85 54.71 25.22
CA ASN A 228 86.96 55.31 24.48
C ASN A 228 86.43 56.28 23.41
N THR A 229 87.12 57.40 23.24
CA THR A 229 87.02 58.30 22.08
C THR A 229 88.34 58.24 21.31
N GLU A 230 88.40 58.89 20.14
CA GLU A 230 89.54 58.76 19.21
C GLU A 230 90.89 59.17 19.84
N ASP A 231 90.88 60.15 20.76
CA ASP A 231 92.07 60.62 21.50
C ASP A 231 92.02 60.35 23.03
N SER A 232 90.92 59.83 23.60
CA SER A 232 90.72 59.83 25.07
C SER A 232 89.63 58.87 25.57
N TYR A 233 89.03 59.17 26.74
CA TYR A 233 87.86 58.47 27.28
C TYR A 233 86.79 59.46 27.78
N ILE A 234 85.54 58.98 27.85
CA ILE A 234 84.42 59.68 28.48
C ILE A 234 83.61 58.74 29.39
N CYS A 235 83.04 59.28 30.46
CA CYS A 235 82.08 58.56 31.29
C CYS A 235 80.66 58.63 30.70
N LYS A 236 79.93 57.52 30.72
CA LYS A 236 78.50 57.46 30.39
C LYS A 236 77.74 56.69 31.47
N CYS A 237 76.48 57.08 31.67
CA CYS A 237 75.52 56.30 32.43
C CYS A 237 74.89 55.22 31.54
N ARG A 238 74.31 54.18 32.16
CA ARG A 238 73.46 53.21 31.48
C ARG A 238 72.08 53.83 31.20
N GLU A 239 71.29 53.17 30.36
CA GLU A 239 69.93 53.64 30.04
C GLU A 239 69.08 53.82 31.31
N LYS A 240 68.11 54.74 31.24
CA LYS A 240 67.33 55.31 32.37
C LYS A 240 68.11 56.16 33.38
N PHE A 241 69.42 56.33 33.24
CA PHE A 241 70.21 57.25 34.07
C PHE A 241 70.79 58.41 33.25
N ILE A 242 70.84 59.60 33.84
CA ILE A 242 71.49 60.80 33.29
C ILE A 242 72.70 61.17 34.15
N LEU A 243 73.77 61.60 33.48
CA LEU A 243 75.03 62.04 34.11
C LEU A 243 74.79 63.36 34.88
N LYS A 244 75.38 63.50 36.07
CA LYS A 244 75.35 64.74 36.84
C LYS A 244 76.40 65.74 36.30
N GLU A 245 76.32 66.97 36.76
CA GLU A 245 77.25 68.06 36.41
C GLU A 245 78.71 67.79 36.84
N ASP A 246 78.95 66.78 37.70
CA ASP A 246 80.29 66.29 38.04
C ASP A 246 80.98 65.49 36.91
N GLY A 247 80.26 65.16 35.84
CA GLY A 247 80.76 64.40 34.69
C GLY A 247 81.11 62.93 34.97
N LYS A 248 80.77 62.39 36.14
CA LYS A 248 81.22 61.05 36.59
C LYS A 248 80.15 60.18 37.25
N THR A 249 79.16 60.78 37.91
CA THR A 249 78.08 60.07 38.63
C THR A 249 76.72 60.24 37.96
N CYS A 250 75.78 59.36 38.29
CA CYS A 250 74.52 59.20 37.57
C CYS A 250 73.29 59.44 38.48
N ARG A 251 72.13 59.74 37.89
CA ARG A 251 70.81 59.76 38.57
C ARG A 251 69.69 59.22 37.66
N TYR A 252 68.68 58.59 38.25
CA TYR A 252 67.56 57.99 37.52
C TYR A 252 66.63 59.04 36.86
N LYS A 253 65.97 58.66 35.77
CA LYS A 253 65.02 59.48 35.00
C LYS A 253 63.57 59.05 35.27
N ASP A 254 62.77 59.92 35.88
CA ASP A 254 61.32 59.74 36.02
C ASP A 254 60.64 59.67 34.63
N VAL A 255 59.77 58.67 34.43
CA VAL A 255 59.22 58.31 33.11
C VAL A 255 57.80 58.88 32.91
N CYS A 256 56.85 58.60 33.82
CA CYS A 256 55.45 59.05 33.69
C CYS A 256 55.32 60.58 33.56
N ASN A 257 56.23 61.35 34.16
CA ASN A 257 56.22 62.82 34.10
C ASN A 257 56.96 63.42 32.89
N SER A 258 57.52 62.60 31.97
CA SER A 258 58.40 63.09 30.89
C SER A 258 57.74 63.28 29.53
N VAL A 259 56.65 62.55 29.24
CA VAL A 259 55.81 62.62 28.02
C VAL A 259 54.42 62.12 28.43
N ASP A 260 53.35 62.51 27.71
CA ASP A 260 52.09 61.76 27.79
C ASP A 260 52.28 60.37 27.16
N HIS A 261 52.00 59.33 27.94
CA HIS A 261 52.14 57.93 27.53
C HIS A 261 50.83 57.30 27.03
N GLY A 262 49.70 58.01 27.10
CA GLY A 262 48.40 57.53 26.63
C GLY A 262 47.81 56.40 27.46
N CYS A 263 47.95 56.46 28.78
CA CYS A 263 47.18 55.60 29.71
C CYS A 263 45.75 56.16 29.86
N GLU A 264 44.72 55.34 29.72
CA GLU A 264 43.32 55.80 29.80
C GLU A 264 42.91 56.29 31.20
N HIS A 265 43.55 55.78 32.25
CA HIS A 265 43.23 56.13 33.64
C HIS A 265 44.46 56.56 34.46
N ILE A 266 45.38 55.65 34.81
CA ILE A 266 46.49 55.93 35.74
C ILE A 266 47.84 55.50 35.15
N CYS A 267 48.85 56.37 35.12
CA CYS A 267 50.24 56.02 34.85
C CYS A 267 50.98 55.71 36.18
N VAL A 268 51.72 54.61 36.23
CA VAL A 268 52.61 54.27 37.36
C VAL A 268 54.01 53.98 36.84
N ASN A 269 55.03 54.61 37.44
CA ASN A 269 56.44 54.29 37.15
C ASN A 269 56.76 52.86 37.61
N ALA A 270 57.48 52.12 36.77
CA ALA A 270 58.09 50.83 37.09
C ALA A 270 59.63 50.96 36.95
N ASP A 271 60.37 49.96 37.44
CA ASP A 271 61.85 50.01 37.52
C ASP A 271 62.56 50.18 36.17
N ASP A 272 61.86 49.84 35.08
CA ASP A 272 62.38 49.89 33.70
C ASP A 272 61.41 50.52 32.67
N SER A 273 60.22 50.99 33.09
CA SER A 273 59.16 51.51 32.18
C SER A 273 58.11 52.36 32.92
N TYR A 274 57.01 52.71 32.23
CA TYR A 274 55.71 52.94 32.89
C TYR A 274 54.82 51.69 32.76
N ILE A 275 53.78 51.62 33.59
CA ILE A 275 52.67 50.67 33.49
C ILE A 275 51.36 51.45 33.69
N CYS A 276 50.38 51.25 32.79
CA CYS A 276 49.05 51.83 32.97
C CYS A 276 48.20 50.96 33.92
N LYS A 277 47.35 51.60 34.74
CA LYS A 277 46.36 50.93 35.59
C LYS A 277 44.98 51.56 35.42
N CYS A 278 43.93 50.77 35.62
CA CYS A 278 42.53 51.21 35.58
C CYS A 278 41.95 51.37 37.00
N HIS A 279 40.83 52.09 37.13
CA HIS A 279 40.02 52.12 38.36
C HIS A 279 39.27 50.79 38.58
N GLU A 280 38.73 50.55 39.80
CA GLU A 280 38.44 49.19 40.31
C GLU A 280 37.39 48.36 39.54
N ASP A 281 36.52 49.00 38.74
CA ASP A 281 35.52 48.32 37.89
C ASP A 281 36.02 47.96 36.48
N PHE A 282 37.28 48.28 36.18
CA PHE A 282 37.85 48.17 34.84
C PHE A 282 39.08 47.24 34.80
N ILE A 283 39.25 46.55 33.68
CA ILE A 283 40.38 45.67 33.38
C ILE A 283 41.20 46.31 32.26
N LEU A 284 42.52 46.37 32.42
CA LEU A 284 43.44 46.81 31.37
C LEU A 284 43.38 45.80 30.19
N ARG A 285 43.38 46.30 28.96
CA ARG A 285 43.39 45.45 27.76
C ARG A 285 44.80 44.92 27.45
N GLU A 286 44.87 43.98 26.51
CA GLU A 286 46.14 43.42 25.99
C GLU A 286 47.03 44.47 25.31
N ASP A 287 46.50 45.65 24.97
CA ASP A 287 47.30 46.80 24.51
C ASP A 287 48.11 47.49 25.62
N GLY A 288 47.88 47.13 26.88
CA GLY A 288 48.58 47.66 28.05
C GLY A 288 48.27 49.13 28.38
N LYS A 289 47.25 49.75 27.75
CA LYS A 289 46.98 51.19 27.83
C LYS A 289 45.51 51.55 28.02
N THR A 290 44.62 50.90 27.27
CA THR A 290 43.18 51.15 27.35
C THR A 290 42.54 50.25 28.37
N CYS A 291 41.40 50.70 28.88
CA CYS A 291 40.60 49.98 29.84
C CYS A 291 39.35 49.39 29.15
N ARG A 292 38.79 48.36 29.76
CA ARG A 292 37.46 47.84 29.45
C ARG A 292 36.72 47.66 30.76
N ASN A 293 35.42 47.92 30.78
CA ASN A 293 34.55 47.45 31.86
C ASN A 293 34.88 45.98 32.18
N LYS A 294 34.82 45.59 33.46
CA LYS A 294 34.65 44.18 33.83
C LYS A 294 33.55 43.58 32.96
N ASP A 295 33.82 42.41 32.39
CA ASP A 295 32.84 41.72 31.56
C ASP A 295 31.75 41.18 32.49
N LEU A 296 30.66 41.94 32.67
CA LEU A 296 29.66 41.72 33.71
C LEU A 296 29.19 40.26 33.70
N CYS A 297 28.85 39.74 32.52
CA CYS A 297 28.43 38.36 32.27
C CYS A 297 29.44 37.27 32.68
N LYS A 298 30.65 37.63 33.14
CA LYS A 298 31.69 36.72 33.64
C LYS A 298 32.16 37.04 35.07
N SER A 299 31.69 38.14 35.68
CA SER A 299 32.13 38.56 37.03
C SER A 299 31.15 38.25 38.16
N ILE A 300 29.88 37.95 37.83
CA ILE A 300 28.79 37.64 38.77
C ILE A 300 27.90 36.58 38.10
N ASP A 301 27.16 35.76 38.86
CA ASP A 301 26.05 34.98 38.32
C ASP A 301 24.82 35.87 38.08
N HIS A 302 24.32 35.86 36.84
CA HIS A 302 23.20 36.70 36.39
C HIS A 302 21.86 35.99 36.40
N GLY A 303 21.84 34.66 36.53
CA GLY A 303 20.61 33.86 36.41
C GLY A 303 19.92 33.98 35.05
N CYS A 304 20.67 34.24 33.96
CA CYS A 304 20.15 34.07 32.60
C CYS A 304 20.07 32.57 32.28
N GLU A 305 18.91 32.09 31.80
CA GLU A 305 18.71 30.66 31.50
C GLU A 305 19.52 30.17 30.27
N HIS A 306 19.78 31.07 29.32
CA HIS A 306 20.54 30.78 28.10
C HIS A 306 21.79 31.68 27.96
N VAL A 307 21.68 32.81 27.25
CA VAL A 307 22.84 33.67 26.92
C VAL A 307 22.76 34.99 27.68
N CYS A 308 23.82 35.36 28.40
CA CYS A 308 24.01 36.71 28.94
C CYS A 308 24.69 37.60 27.89
N ILE A 309 24.09 38.75 27.57
CA ILE A 309 24.67 39.76 26.69
C ILE A 309 25.01 41.00 27.50
N ASN A 310 26.28 41.42 27.42
CA ASN A 310 26.81 42.57 28.13
C ASN A 310 26.57 43.86 27.31
N ASN A 311 25.95 44.86 27.93
CA ASN A 311 25.71 46.18 27.38
C ASN A 311 26.56 47.21 28.15
N ASN A 312 26.80 48.40 27.60
CA ASN A 312 27.62 49.41 28.27
C ASN A 312 26.98 49.81 29.63
N ASN A 313 27.54 49.26 30.71
CA ASN A 313 27.12 49.36 32.12
C ASN A 313 25.84 48.58 32.50
N SER A 314 25.44 47.52 31.77
CA SER A 314 24.31 46.64 32.13
C SER A 314 24.40 45.26 31.47
N TYR A 315 23.47 44.34 31.75
CA TYR A 315 23.33 43.07 31.02
C TYR A 315 21.87 42.81 30.62
N SER A 316 21.69 41.95 29.62
CA SER A 316 20.39 41.47 29.15
C SER A 316 20.47 40.01 28.76
N CYS A 317 19.51 39.19 29.18
CA CYS A 317 19.45 37.78 28.80
C CYS A 317 18.80 37.62 27.42
N GLN A 318 19.35 36.72 26.59
CA GLN A 318 18.79 36.30 25.30
C GLN A 318 18.63 34.78 25.26
N CYS A 319 17.53 34.31 24.67
CA CYS A 319 17.26 32.90 24.45
C CYS A 319 17.83 32.41 23.11
N HIS A 320 18.14 31.12 23.00
CA HIS A 320 18.50 30.47 21.73
C HIS A 320 17.33 30.44 20.74
N GLU A 321 17.62 30.11 19.47
CA GLU A 321 16.57 29.91 18.46
C GLU A 321 15.57 28.84 18.91
N GLY A 322 14.29 29.06 18.62
CA GLY A 322 13.19 28.24 19.14
C GLY A 322 12.59 28.74 20.45
N PHE A 323 13.26 29.63 21.21
CA PHE A 323 12.81 30.11 22.52
C PHE A 323 12.46 31.60 22.53
N VAL A 324 11.66 32.04 23.51
CA VAL A 324 11.33 33.44 23.78
C VAL A 324 11.53 33.76 25.27
N LEU A 325 12.03 34.96 25.56
CA LEU A 325 12.27 35.44 26.93
C LEU A 325 10.94 35.68 27.68
N ARG A 326 10.89 35.38 28.98
CA ARG A 326 9.72 35.66 29.83
C ARG A 326 9.73 37.10 30.35
N GLN A 327 8.63 37.50 30.99
CA GLN A 327 8.46 38.85 31.56
C GLN A 327 9.41 39.15 32.74
N ASP A 328 10.12 38.16 33.28
CA ASP A 328 11.18 38.35 34.28
C ASP A 328 12.51 38.85 33.66
N GLY A 329 12.63 38.85 32.33
CA GLY A 329 13.83 39.25 31.61
C GLY A 329 15.01 38.27 31.72
N LYS A 330 14.79 37.06 32.25
CA LYS A 330 15.84 36.10 32.61
C LYS A 330 15.60 34.67 32.16
N THR A 331 14.39 34.16 32.35
CA THR A 331 14.02 32.80 31.97
C THR A 331 13.50 32.76 30.53
N CYS A 332 13.61 31.59 29.92
CA CYS A 332 13.16 31.33 28.57
C CYS A 332 11.93 30.40 28.60
N ARG A 333 11.23 30.31 27.48
CA ARG A 333 10.23 29.28 27.21
C ARG A 333 10.25 28.96 25.72
N ASN A 334 9.90 27.74 25.35
CA ASN A 334 9.75 27.40 23.95
C ASN A 334 8.70 28.28 23.27
N LYS A 335 8.99 28.68 22.02
CA LYS A 335 8.11 29.43 21.15
C LYS A 335 6.93 28.52 20.79
N ASP A 336 5.72 28.99 21.06
CA ASP A 336 4.47 28.22 20.88
C ASP A 336 4.34 27.71 19.43
N VAL A 337 4.66 26.43 19.22
CA VAL A 337 4.75 25.81 17.89
C VAL A 337 3.35 25.62 17.31
N CYS A 338 2.37 25.29 18.15
CA CYS A 338 0.97 25.22 17.76
C CYS A 338 0.36 26.58 17.34
N LYS A 339 0.96 27.72 17.75
CA LYS A 339 0.62 29.06 17.23
C LYS A 339 1.46 29.49 16.03
N SER A 340 2.40 28.67 15.55
CA SER A 340 3.12 28.90 14.30
C SER A 340 2.32 28.38 13.11
N VAL A 341 2.44 29.03 11.95
CA VAL A 341 1.66 28.68 10.76
C VAL A 341 2.21 27.38 10.15
N ALA A 342 1.35 26.35 10.10
CA ALA A 342 1.60 25.00 9.58
C ALA A 342 2.47 24.06 10.46
N HIS A 343 1.97 23.73 11.66
CA HIS A 343 2.49 22.62 12.49
C HIS A 343 2.11 21.21 11.99
N GLY A 344 1.21 21.07 11.02
CA GLY A 344 0.94 19.79 10.33
C GLY A 344 0.31 18.67 11.16
N CYS A 345 -0.48 18.99 12.20
CA CYS A 345 -1.39 18.03 12.84
C CYS A 345 -2.73 18.06 12.11
N GLU A 346 -3.36 16.90 11.89
CA GLU A 346 -4.70 16.81 11.27
C GLU A 346 -5.81 17.34 12.18
N HIS A 347 -5.72 17.08 13.49
CA HIS A 347 -6.74 17.46 14.48
C HIS A 347 -6.25 18.49 15.51
N ILE A 348 -5.71 18.06 16.64
CA ILE A 348 -5.35 18.95 17.76
C ILE A 348 -3.84 19.00 17.90
N CYS A 349 -3.26 20.20 17.98
CA CYS A 349 -1.87 20.41 18.37
C CYS A 349 -1.79 20.75 19.86
N VAL A 350 -0.88 20.10 20.59
CA VAL A 350 -0.57 20.43 21.99
C VAL A 350 0.94 20.60 22.12
N ASN A 351 1.40 21.77 22.56
CA ASN A 351 2.83 21.96 22.85
C ASN A 351 3.24 21.02 24.00
N ASN A 352 4.42 20.43 23.88
CA ASN A 352 5.12 19.68 24.92
C ASN A 352 6.41 20.44 25.27
N ASP A 353 7.08 20.14 26.38
CA ASP A 353 8.11 21.02 26.94
C ASP A 353 9.18 21.50 25.92
N ASP A 354 9.65 20.61 25.04
CA ASP A 354 10.61 20.89 23.96
C ASP A 354 10.05 20.79 22.51
N SER A 355 8.74 20.60 22.32
CA SER A 355 8.18 20.29 20.99
C SER A 355 6.64 20.48 20.92
N TYR A 356 5.97 19.79 20.01
CA TYR A 356 4.52 19.61 20.00
C TYR A 356 4.17 18.14 19.76
N ILE A 357 2.99 17.73 20.24
CA ILE A 357 2.38 16.44 19.95
C ILE A 357 1.01 16.66 19.30
N CYS A 358 0.69 15.85 18.30
CA CYS A 358 -0.64 15.83 17.73
C CYS A 358 -1.56 14.91 18.56
N LYS A 359 -2.81 15.31 18.76
CA LYS A 359 -3.87 14.50 19.38
C LYS A 359 -5.08 14.47 18.47
N CYS A 360 -5.80 13.35 18.47
CA CYS A 360 -7.04 13.21 17.72
C CYS A 360 -8.24 13.64 18.58
N GLN A 361 -9.34 14.01 17.92
CA GLN A 361 -10.64 14.22 18.57
C GLN A 361 -11.23 12.89 19.06
N GLU A 362 -12.27 12.96 19.88
CA GLU A 362 -13.01 11.76 20.32
C GLU A 362 -13.58 11.02 19.10
N GLY A 363 -13.55 9.68 19.13
CA GLY A 363 -13.85 8.83 17.97
C GLY A 363 -12.67 8.53 17.04
N TYR A 364 -11.51 9.18 17.23
CA TYR A 364 -10.34 9.02 16.36
C TYR A 364 -9.08 8.56 17.14
N VAL A 365 -8.15 7.87 16.47
CA VAL A 365 -6.85 7.45 17.00
C VAL A 365 -5.71 7.93 16.10
N LEU A 366 -4.56 8.27 16.69
CA LEU A 366 -3.39 8.78 15.96
C LEU A 366 -2.74 7.65 15.14
N LYS A 367 -2.28 7.95 13.92
CA LYS A 367 -1.51 7.03 13.08
C LYS A 367 -0.04 7.00 13.50
N GLU A 368 0.73 6.05 12.96
CA GLU A 368 2.16 5.87 13.25
C GLU A 368 3.03 7.04 12.79
N ASP A 369 2.54 7.89 11.88
CA ASP A 369 3.18 9.16 11.49
C ASP A 369 3.14 10.27 12.57
N GLN A 370 2.43 10.01 13.67
CA GLN A 370 2.23 10.90 14.82
C GLN A 370 1.57 12.25 14.49
N LYS A 371 0.92 12.36 13.32
CA LYS A 371 0.37 13.62 12.79
C LYS A 371 -1.05 13.50 12.26
N THR A 372 -1.35 12.40 11.59
CA THR A 372 -2.67 12.12 11.02
C THR A 372 -3.49 11.21 11.93
N CYS A 373 -4.81 11.29 11.79
CA CYS A 373 -5.77 10.53 12.57
C CYS A 373 -6.45 9.47 11.69
N ARG A 374 -7.00 8.43 12.31
CA ARG A 374 -7.92 7.48 11.68
C ARG A 374 -9.10 7.22 12.61
N ASN A 375 -10.23 6.85 12.05
CA ASN A 375 -11.38 6.46 12.85
C ASN A 375 -11.04 5.30 13.80
N LYS A 376 -11.52 5.43 15.04
CA LYS A 376 -11.39 4.43 16.09
C LYS A 376 -12.29 3.26 15.72
N ASP A 377 -11.68 2.14 15.38
CA ASP A 377 -12.36 0.91 15.00
C ASP A 377 -13.31 0.44 16.12
N VAL A 378 -14.61 0.72 15.97
CA VAL A 378 -15.64 0.46 16.98
C VAL A 378 -15.96 -1.04 17.05
N CYS A 379 -15.88 -1.75 15.92
CA CYS A 379 -16.01 -3.20 15.87
C CYS A 379 -14.85 -3.95 16.55
N LYS A 380 -13.66 -3.34 16.65
CA LYS A 380 -12.57 -3.84 17.52
C LYS A 380 -12.65 -3.37 18.98
N SER A 381 -13.72 -2.65 19.37
CA SER A 381 -14.02 -2.37 20.78
C SER A 381 -14.82 -3.51 21.41
N VAL A 382 -14.61 -3.77 22.70
CA VAL A 382 -15.11 -4.97 23.41
C VAL A 382 -16.64 -4.98 23.61
N ALA A 383 -17.36 -3.92 23.21
CA ALA A 383 -18.79 -3.76 23.51
C ALA A 383 -19.58 -2.99 22.42
N HIS A 384 -19.48 -3.40 21.16
CA HIS A 384 -20.35 -2.88 20.08
C HIS A 384 -21.79 -3.48 20.14
N GLY A 385 -21.96 -4.70 20.66
CA GLY A 385 -23.29 -5.28 20.90
C GLY A 385 -24.10 -5.61 19.64
N CYS A 386 -23.43 -6.03 18.56
CA CYS A 386 -24.09 -6.72 17.44
C CYS A 386 -24.17 -8.21 17.78
N GLU A 387 -25.28 -8.87 17.46
CA GLU A 387 -25.44 -10.33 17.65
C GLU A 387 -24.56 -11.13 16.66
N HIS A 388 -24.45 -10.65 15.42
CA HIS A 388 -23.66 -11.27 14.35
C HIS A 388 -22.48 -10.38 13.93
N ILE A 389 -22.50 -9.81 12.73
CA ILE A 389 -21.36 -9.13 12.12
C ILE A 389 -21.40 -7.64 12.47
N CYS A 390 -20.28 -7.09 12.93
CA CYS A 390 -20.09 -5.64 13.04
C CYS A 390 -19.29 -5.14 11.83
N VAL A 391 -19.75 -4.05 11.19
CA VAL A 391 -19.04 -3.36 10.11
C VAL A 391 -18.90 -1.89 10.49
N ASN A 392 -17.66 -1.38 10.57
CA ASN A 392 -17.44 0.04 10.79
C ASN A 392 -17.95 0.85 9.58
N ASN A 393 -18.55 2.00 9.85
CA ASN A 393 -18.87 3.04 8.88
C ASN A 393 -18.16 4.33 9.32
N ASP A 394 -18.02 5.35 8.48
CA ASP A 394 -17.06 6.48 8.69
C ASP A 394 -16.87 6.90 10.17
N ASP A 395 -17.90 7.46 10.82
CA ASP A 395 -17.86 7.86 12.25
C ASP A 395 -18.57 6.87 13.21
N SER A 396 -18.88 5.63 12.79
CA SER A 396 -19.76 4.71 13.56
C SER A 396 -19.60 3.21 13.19
N TYR A 397 -20.60 2.38 13.48
CA TYR A 397 -20.72 1.00 13.03
C TYR A 397 -22.16 0.67 12.67
N ILE A 398 -22.34 -0.37 11.84
CA ILE A 398 -23.62 -1.02 11.55
C ILE A 398 -23.52 -2.51 11.85
N CYS A 399 -24.58 -3.09 12.38
CA CYS A 399 -24.69 -4.53 12.53
C CYS A 399 -25.26 -5.16 11.25
N LYS A 400 -24.76 -6.34 10.87
CA LYS A 400 -25.27 -7.16 9.77
C LYS A 400 -25.48 -8.59 10.25
N CYS A 401 -26.52 -9.24 9.77
CA CYS A 401 -26.77 -10.65 10.04
C CYS A 401 -26.02 -11.56 9.06
N GLN A 402 -25.78 -12.80 9.47
CA GLN A 402 -25.32 -13.86 8.57
C GLN A 402 -26.47 -14.32 7.64
N GLU A 403 -26.15 -15.15 6.66
CA GLU A 403 -27.13 -15.73 5.74
C GLU A 403 -28.18 -16.59 6.47
N GLY A 404 -29.44 -16.55 6.02
CA GLY A 404 -30.58 -17.15 6.74
C GLY A 404 -31.15 -16.31 7.89
N TYR A 405 -30.62 -15.10 8.13
CA TYR A 405 -31.08 -14.18 9.16
C TYR A 405 -31.32 -12.75 8.64
N VAL A 406 -32.25 -12.02 9.26
CA VAL A 406 -32.53 -10.60 8.96
C VAL A 406 -32.44 -9.78 10.25
N LEU A 407 -32.01 -8.51 10.14
CA LEU A 407 -31.86 -7.61 11.28
C LEU A 407 -33.24 -7.30 11.91
N LYS A 408 -33.27 -7.18 13.24
CA LYS A 408 -34.44 -6.75 14.02
C LYS A 408 -34.48 -5.22 14.11
N GLU A 409 -35.61 -4.70 14.58
CA GLU A 409 -35.89 -3.24 14.68
C GLU A 409 -34.93 -2.50 15.63
N ASP A 410 -34.23 -3.22 16.53
CA ASP A 410 -33.20 -2.67 17.41
C ASP A 410 -31.86 -2.37 16.70
N GLN A 411 -31.75 -2.73 15.42
CA GLN A 411 -30.56 -2.62 14.57
C GLN A 411 -29.33 -3.37 15.09
N LYS A 412 -29.51 -4.38 15.96
CA LYS A 412 -28.43 -5.08 16.66
C LYS A 412 -28.60 -6.59 16.73
N THR A 413 -29.82 -7.05 16.97
CA THR A 413 -30.16 -8.48 17.02
C THR A 413 -30.70 -8.96 15.68
N CYS A 414 -30.67 -10.28 15.47
CA CYS A 414 -31.06 -10.95 14.24
C CYS A 414 -32.24 -11.89 14.51
N ARG A 415 -33.19 -11.98 13.58
CA ARG A 415 -34.24 -13.01 13.52
C ARG A 415 -33.84 -14.05 12.47
N THR A 416 -34.11 -15.32 12.72
CA THR A 416 -34.08 -16.33 11.66
C THR A 416 -35.14 -15.97 10.61
N CYS A 417 -34.92 -16.32 9.35
CA CYS A 417 -35.98 -16.10 8.35
C CYS A 417 -37.18 -17.04 8.55
N THR A 418 -37.03 -18.17 9.24
CA THR A 418 -38.15 -19.11 9.52
C THR A 418 -39.18 -18.54 10.51
N GLU A 419 -38.82 -17.52 11.30
CA GLU A 419 -39.74 -16.71 12.14
C GLU A 419 -40.64 -15.73 11.35
N GLY A 420 -40.40 -15.54 10.05
CA GLY A 420 -41.04 -14.47 9.26
C GLY A 420 -42.41 -14.83 8.64
N PRO A 421 -43.07 -13.85 8.02
CA PRO A 421 -44.42 -14.03 7.47
C PRO A 421 -44.41 -14.73 6.10
N VAL A 422 -45.11 -15.85 5.98
CA VAL A 422 -45.44 -16.52 4.69
C VAL A 422 -46.83 -17.14 4.76
N ASP A 423 -47.61 -17.02 3.68
CA ASP A 423 -48.86 -17.75 3.49
C ASP A 423 -48.60 -18.94 2.54
N LEU A 424 -48.63 -20.16 3.09
CA LEU A 424 -48.32 -21.41 2.38
C LEU A 424 -49.58 -22.25 2.18
N VAL A 425 -49.81 -22.76 0.96
CA VAL A 425 -50.91 -23.69 0.68
C VAL A 425 -50.37 -24.97 0.05
N PHE A 426 -50.65 -26.11 0.68
CA PHE A 426 -50.39 -27.43 0.10
C PHE A 426 -51.58 -27.86 -0.76
N VAL A 427 -51.29 -28.30 -1.99
CA VAL A 427 -52.22 -28.88 -2.96
C VAL A 427 -51.76 -30.31 -3.21
N ILE A 428 -52.50 -31.29 -2.72
CA ILE A 428 -52.06 -32.70 -2.69
C ILE A 428 -52.99 -33.54 -3.56
N ASP A 429 -52.45 -34.19 -4.59
CA ASP A 429 -53.22 -35.21 -5.29
C ASP A 429 -53.50 -36.40 -4.34
N GLY A 430 -54.73 -36.90 -4.40
CA GLY A 430 -55.21 -38.12 -3.77
C GLY A 430 -55.86 -39.05 -4.80
N SER A 431 -55.56 -38.87 -6.09
CA SER A 431 -56.01 -39.69 -7.21
C SER A 431 -55.54 -41.14 -7.14
N LYS A 432 -56.18 -41.99 -7.94
CA LYS A 432 -55.82 -43.40 -8.10
C LYS A 432 -54.50 -43.61 -8.83
N SER A 433 -54.05 -42.65 -9.65
CA SER A 433 -52.82 -42.77 -10.43
C SER A 433 -51.57 -42.55 -9.58
N LEU A 434 -51.69 -41.73 -8.52
CA LEU A 434 -50.68 -41.57 -7.48
C LEU A 434 -50.44 -42.86 -6.68
N GLY A 435 -51.49 -43.47 -6.12
CA GLY A 435 -51.40 -44.64 -5.24
C GLY A 435 -51.30 -44.29 -3.73
N GLU A 436 -51.71 -45.23 -2.87
CA GLU A 436 -51.82 -45.03 -1.42
C GLU A 436 -50.46 -44.97 -0.72
N ASP A 437 -49.49 -45.81 -1.13
CA ASP A 437 -48.12 -45.78 -0.59
C ASP A 437 -47.43 -44.43 -0.84
N ASN A 438 -47.57 -43.90 -2.06
CA ASN A 438 -47.05 -42.59 -2.47
C ASN A 438 -47.75 -41.44 -1.73
N PHE A 439 -49.04 -41.57 -1.42
CA PHE A 439 -49.79 -40.60 -0.63
C PHE A 439 -49.26 -40.48 0.81
N GLU A 440 -48.81 -41.59 1.43
CA GLU A 440 -48.12 -41.53 2.73
C GLU A 440 -46.72 -40.89 2.64
N ILE A 441 -45.99 -41.04 1.53
CA ILE A 441 -44.74 -40.30 1.28
C ILE A 441 -45.01 -38.78 1.26
N VAL A 442 -46.05 -38.34 0.54
CA VAL A 442 -46.46 -36.92 0.51
C VAL A 442 -46.83 -36.42 1.91
N LYS A 443 -47.56 -37.21 2.72
CA LYS A 443 -47.88 -36.86 4.11
C LYS A 443 -46.63 -36.73 5.00
N GLN A 444 -45.59 -37.52 4.75
CA GLN A 444 -44.29 -37.39 5.43
C GLN A 444 -43.54 -36.13 4.99
N PHE A 445 -43.46 -35.86 3.68
CA PHE A 445 -42.82 -34.65 3.13
C PHE A 445 -43.47 -33.37 3.70
N VAL A 446 -44.81 -33.28 3.65
CA VAL A 446 -45.57 -32.17 4.23
C VAL A 446 -45.30 -32.03 5.72
N SER A 447 -45.17 -33.14 6.45
CA SER A 447 -44.84 -33.12 7.87
C SER A 447 -43.43 -32.59 8.15
N GLY A 448 -42.45 -32.87 7.28
CA GLY A 448 -41.09 -32.34 7.38
C GLY A 448 -41.00 -30.85 7.09
N VAL A 449 -41.70 -30.35 6.06
CA VAL A 449 -41.80 -28.91 5.78
C VAL A 449 -42.55 -28.15 6.89
N LEU A 450 -43.50 -28.80 7.56
CA LEU A 450 -44.15 -28.25 8.77
C LEU A 450 -43.22 -28.19 10.00
N ASP A 451 -42.09 -28.90 10.01
CA ASP A 451 -41.09 -28.85 11.08
C ASP A 451 -39.96 -27.84 10.83
N SER A 452 -39.81 -27.30 9.62
CA SER A 452 -38.84 -26.24 9.28
C SER A 452 -39.40 -24.81 9.39
N LEU A 453 -40.68 -24.65 9.75
CA LEU A 453 -41.39 -23.35 9.78
C LEU A 453 -41.91 -23.00 11.19
N GLU A 454 -41.75 -21.75 11.62
CA GLU A 454 -42.43 -21.24 12.82
C GLU A 454 -43.88 -20.89 12.49
N ILE A 455 -44.83 -21.70 12.98
CA ILE A 455 -46.25 -21.60 12.59
C ILE A 455 -47.02 -20.78 13.62
N SER A 456 -47.32 -19.52 13.27
CA SER A 456 -48.11 -18.62 14.12
C SER A 456 -48.88 -17.58 13.30
N PRO A 457 -49.88 -16.89 13.89
CA PRO A 457 -50.61 -15.83 13.20
C PRO A 457 -49.74 -14.65 12.70
N LYS A 458 -48.50 -14.54 13.19
CA LYS A 458 -47.49 -13.53 12.77
C LYS A 458 -46.47 -14.09 11.77
N ALA A 459 -46.08 -15.35 11.92
CA ALA A 459 -45.06 -16.03 11.11
C ALA A 459 -45.70 -16.82 9.96
N ALA A 460 -45.39 -18.11 9.79
CA ALA A 460 -45.99 -18.95 8.76
C ALA A 460 -47.47 -19.26 9.07
N ARG A 461 -48.32 -19.11 8.05
CA ARG A 461 -49.71 -19.60 8.02
C ARG A 461 -49.78 -20.68 6.96
N VAL A 462 -50.40 -21.82 7.27
CA VAL A 462 -50.46 -22.97 6.35
C VAL A 462 -51.89 -23.45 6.16
N GLY A 463 -52.31 -23.55 4.91
CA GLY A 463 -53.54 -24.23 4.48
C GLY A 463 -53.23 -25.49 3.69
N LEU A 464 -54.19 -26.39 3.57
CA LEU A 464 -54.03 -27.65 2.85
C LEU A 464 -55.33 -28.10 2.21
N LEU A 465 -55.25 -28.49 0.95
CA LEU A 465 -56.33 -29.15 0.20
C LEU A 465 -55.82 -30.43 -0.47
N GLN A 466 -56.63 -31.48 -0.37
CA GLN A 466 -56.47 -32.71 -1.14
C GLN A 466 -57.42 -32.66 -2.35
N TYR A 467 -57.06 -33.26 -3.47
CA TYR A 467 -57.97 -33.41 -4.61
C TYR A 467 -57.99 -34.82 -5.20
N SER A 468 -58.99 -35.09 -6.02
CA SER A 468 -59.04 -36.22 -6.95
C SER A 468 -60.06 -35.89 -8.05
N THR A 469 -61.21 -36.58 -8.11
CA THR A 469 -62.38 -36.13 -8.90
C THR A 469 -63.07 -34.90 -8.28
N GLU A 470 -62.88 -34.68 -6.98
CA GLU A 470 -63.41 -33.56 -6.20
C GLU A 470 -62.28 -32.96 -5.35
N VAL A 471 -62.42 -31.69 -4.93
CA VAL A 471 -61.43 -31.00 -4.09
C VAL A 471 -61.95 -30.90 -2.65
N ARG A 472 -61.15 -31.35 -1.68
CA ARG A 472 -61.42 -31.28 -0.24
C ARG A 472 -60.37 -30.41 0.46
N THR A 473 -60.76 -29.24 0.94
CA THR A 473 -59.95 -28.48 1.89
C THR A 473 -59.91 -29.22 3.23
N GLU A 474 -58.73 -29.64 3.67
CA GLU A 474 -58.53 -30.33 4.95
C GLU A 474 -58.36 -29.32 6.09
N PHE A 475 -57.67 -28.20 5.82
CA PHE A 475 -57.61 -27.03 6.70
C PHE A 475 -57.24 -25.73 5.97
N THR A 476 -57.61 -24.59 6.56
CA THR A 476 -57.42 -23.23 5.99
C THR A 476 -56.30 -22.47 6.71
N LEU A 477 -55.77 -21.39 6.09
CA LEU A 477 -54.65 -20.58 6.62
C LEU A 477 -54.92 -19.98 8.02
N ARG A 478 -56.20 -19.91 8.43
CA ARG A 478 -56.67 -19.45 9.75
C ARG A 478 -56.96 -20.55 10.77
N GLN A 479 -56.98 -21.83 10.39
CA GLN A 479 -57.57 -22.91 11.20
C GLN A 479 -56.65 -23.40 12.32
N PHE A 480 -55.33 -23.42 12.10
CA PHE A 480 -54.35 -23.89 13.07
C PHE A 480 -53.24 -22.85 13.27
N SER A 481 -52.64 -22.86 14.47
CA SER A 481 -51.55 -21.96 14.89
C SER A 481 -50.44 -22.76 15.60
N SER A 482 -50.20 -23.98 15.11
CA SER A 482 -49.36 -24.99 15.77
C SER A 482 -49.02 -26.08 14.75
N ALA A 483 -47.72 -26.28 14.49
CA ALA A 483 -47.24 -27.36 13.62
C ALA A 483 -47.66 -28.75 14.13
N LYS A 484 -47.73 -28.93 15.45
CA LYS A 484 -48.16 -30.19 16.09
C LYS A 484 -49.58 -30.58 15.69
N ASP A 485 -50.49 -29.60 15.63
CA ASP A 485 -51.90 -29.84 15.31
C ASP A 485 -52.12 -29.97 13.80
N MET A 486 -51.35 -29.23 12.98
CA MET A 486 -51.30 -29.43 11.53
C MET A 486 -50.79 -30.82 11.15
N LYS A 487 -49.64 -31.28 11.69
CA LYS A 487 -49.12 -32.65 11.43
C LYS A 487 -50.08 -33.74 11.93
N LYS A 488 -50.85 -33.47 12.99
CA LYS A 488 -51.94 -34.37 13.43
C LYS A 488 -53.08 -34.41 12.41
N ALA A 489 -53.48 -33.28 11.84
CA ALA A 489 -54.47 -33.25 10.75
C ALA A 489 -53.96 -33.96 9.49
N VAL A 490 -52.70 -33.71 9.09
CA VAL A 490 -52.03 -34.36 7.95
C VAL A 490 -51.99 -35.88 8.11
N SER A 491 -51.52 -36.40 9.25
CA SER A 491 -51.47 -37.85 9.47
C SER A 491 -52.86 -38.52 9.46
N GLN A 492 -53.93 -37.77 9.77
CA GLN A 492 -55.32 -38.22 9.73
C GLN A 492 -56.02 -38.03 8.36
N MET A 493 -55.35 -37.45 7.36
CA MET A 493 -55.88 -37.34 6.00
C MET A 493 -56.16 -38.71 5.40
N LYS A 494 -57.36 -38.85 4.81
CA LYS A 494 -57.79 -40.06 4.09
C LYS A 494 -57.60 -39.87 2.59
N TYR A 495 -56.86 -40.79 1.98
CA TYR A 495 -56.69 -40.96 0.54
C TYR A 495 -58.06 -41.07 -0.18
N MET A 496 -58.17 -40.54 -1.41
CA MET A 496 -59.44 -40.46 -2.14
C MET A 496 -59.60 -41.52 -3.24
N GLY A 497 -58.51 -41.88 -3.94
CA GLY A 497 -58.44 -43.00 -4.89
C GLY A 497 -59.32 -42.89 -6.14
N ARG A 498 -59.52 -41.67 -6.69
CA ARG A 498 -60.40 -41.43 -7.87
C ARG A 498 -59.64 -40.84 -9.08
N GLY A 499 -60.26 -39.97 -9.88
CA GLY A 499 -59.57 -39.22 -10.94
C GLY A 499 -58.59 -38.19 -10.40
N SER A 500 -57.98 -37.38 -11.28
CA SER A 500 -57.08 -36.28 -10.90
C SER A 500 -57.50 -35.00 -11.62
N MET A 501 -58.17 -34.08 -10.90
CA MET A 501 -58.68 -32.80 -11.41
C MET A 501 -57.77 -31.66 -10.91
N THR A 502 -56.54 -31.64 -11.40
CA THR A 502 -55.48 -30.71 -11.01
C THR A 502 -55.85 -29.26 -11.31
N GLY A 503 -56.52 -28.99 -12.45
CA GLY A 503 -56.99 -27.65 -12.82
C GLY A 503 -58.02 -27.11 -11.83
N LEU A 504 -58.98 -27.94 -11.41
CA LEU A 504 -59.97 -27.63 -10.38
C LEU A 504 -59.32 -27.40 -9.00
N ALA A 505 -58.26 -28.14 -8.67
CA ALA A 505 -57.51 -27.94 -7.43
C ALA A 505 -56.76 -26.59 -7.43
N LEU A 506 -56.07 -26.25 -8.52
CA LEU A 506 -55.43 -24.95 -8.72
C LEU A 506 -56.45 -23.79 -8.71
N LYS A 507 -57.64 -24.01 -9.28
CA LYS A 507 -58.75 -23.05 -9.20
C LYS A 507 -59.19 -22.81 -7.75
N GLN A 508 -59.45 -23.87 -6.98
CA GLN A 508 -59.85 -23.76 -5.56
C GLN A 508 -58.76 -23.07 -4.72
N MET A 509 -57.49 -23.42 -4.95
CA MET A 509 -56.32 -22.78 -4.34
C MET A 509 -56.32 -21.26 -4.60
N PHE A 510 -56.47 -20.85 -5.86
CA PHE A 510 -56.45 -19.45 -6.26
C PHE A 510 -57.69 -18.66 -5.81
N GLU A 511 -58.90 -19.15 -6.11
CA GLU A 511 -60.15 -18.41 -5.86
C GLU A 511 -60.63 -18.48 -4.40
N ARG A 512 -60.10 -19.40 -3.57
CA ARG A 512 -60.51 -19.53 -2.16
C ARG A 512 -59.37 -19.61 -1.17
N SER A 513 -58.39 -20.51 -1.33
CA SER A 513 -57.38 -20.74 -0.28
C SER A 513 -56.52 -19.51 -0.01
N PHE A 514 -56.19 -18.71 -1.03
CA PHE A 514 -55.46 -17.44 -0.90
C PHE A 514 -56.36 -16.21 -0.67
N THR A 515 -57.58 -16.39 -0.19
CA THR A 515 -58.45 -15.26 0.20
C THR A 515 -58.21 -14.84 1.65
N GLU A 516 -58.40 -13.55 1.95
CA GLU A 516 -58.36 -13.03 3.33
C GLU A 516 -59.44 -13.69 4.20
N THR A 517 -60.59 -14.03 3.60
CA THR A 517 -61.66 -14.80 4.23
C THR A 517 -61.21 -16.17 4.74
N GLU A 518 -60.24 -16.83 4.09
CA GLU A 518 -59.69 -18.11 4.55
C GLU A 518 -58.36 -18.00 5.30
N GLY A 519 -57.92 -16.77 5.61
CA GLY A 519 -56.79 -16.49 6.49
C GLY A 519 -55.51 -16.00 5.81
N ALA A 520 -55.51 -15.81 4.49
CA ALA A 520 -54.40 -15.12 3.83
C ALA A 520 -54.28 -13.68 4.33
N ARG A 521 -53.08 -13.10 4.27
CA ARG A 521 -52.82 -11.71 4.62
C ARG A 521 -53.09 -10.80 3.40
N PRO A 522 -53.54 -9.55 3.61
CA PRO A 522 -53.81 -8.63 2.50
C PRO A 522 -52.57 -8.44 1.62
N PHE A 523 -52.76 -8.25 0.31
CA PHE A 523 -51.64 -8.01 -0.62
C PHE A 523 -50.79 -6.79 -0.22
N SER A 524 -51.39 -5.78 0.41
CA SER A 524 -50.70 -4.60 0.96
C SER A 524 -49.74 -4.90 2.12
N ALA A 525 -49.77 -6.10 2.70
CA ALA A 525 -48.81 -6.53 3.72
C ALA A 525 -47.52 -7.13 3.10
N ASN A 526 -47.44 -7.24 1.77
CA ASN A 526 -46.28 -7.76 1.02
C ASN A 526 -45.76 -9.13 1.52
N VAL A 527 -46.68 -10.02 1.87
CA VAL A 527 -46.38 -11.37 2.37
C VAL A 527 -46.29 -12.35 1.19
N PRO A 528 -45.22 -13.16 1.06
CA PRO A 528 -45.11 -14.20 0.06
C PRO A 528 -46.28 -15.19 0.15
N ARG A 529 -46.88 -15.47 -1.00
CA ARG A 529 -47.94 -16.47 -1.18
C ARG A 529 -47.35 -17.62 -1.96
N ILE A 530 -47.25 -18.79 -1.33
CA ILE A 530 -46.52 -19.94 -1.88
C ILE A 530 -47.44 -21.15 -1.92
N SER A 531 -47.53 -21.81 -3.07
CA SER A 531 -48.21 -23.08 -3.24
C SER A 531 -47.19 -24.19 -3.44
N ILE A 532 -47.43 -25.35 -2.82
CA ILE A 532 -46.69 -26.58 -3.09
C ILE A 532 -47.69 -27.63 -3.60
N VAL A 533 -47.53 -28.03 -4.85
CA VAL A 533 -48.42 -28.92 -5.60
C VAL A 533 -47.77 -30.29 -5.77
N PHE A 534 -48.34 -31.33 -5.18
CA PHE A 534 -47.91 -32.72 -5.39
C PHE A 534 -48.85 -33.40 -6.38
N THR A 535 -48.31 -33.98 -7.46
CA THR A 535 -49.10 -34.64 -8.53
C THR A 535 -48.27 -35.73 -9.23
N ASP A 536 -48.94 -36.72 -9.84
CA ASP A 536 -48.30 -37.64 -10.79
C ASP A 536 -48.36 -37.11 -12.25
N GLY A 537 -48.71 -35.84 -12.46
CA GLY A 537 -48.71 -35.17 -13.76
C GLY A 537 -49.68 -35.82 -14.75
N ARG A 538 -50.90 -36.18 -14.29
CA ARG A 538 -51.93 -36.83 -15.11
C ARG A 538 -53.31 -36.22 -14.87
N ALA A 539 -53.37 -34.89 -14.97
CA ALA A 539 -54.61 -34.14 -14.93
C ALA A 539 -55.61 -34.66 -15.97
N GLN A 540 -56.88 -34.57 -15.60
CA GLN A 540 -58.03 -34.91 -16.43
C GLN A 540 -58.79 -33.63 -16.85
N ASP A 541 -58.21 -32.46 -16.57
CA ASP A 541 -58.70 -31.12 -16.81
C ASP A 541 -57.55 -30.12 -17.08
N GLU A 542 -57.89 -28.92 -17.56
CA GLU A 542 -56.93 -27.90 -18.00
C GLU A 542 -56.18 -27.24 -16.82
N VAL A 543 -54.89 -27.53 -16.65
CA VAL A 543 -54.04 -26.95 -15.59
C VAL A 543 -53.52 -25.54 -15.92
N SER A 544 -53.15 -25.33 -17.20
CA SER A 544 -52.42 -24.14 -17.66
C SER A 544 -53.11 -22.82 -17.32
N GLU A 545 -54.44 -22.74 -17.46
CA GLU A 545 -55.18 -21.51 -17.18
C GLU A 545 -55.03 -21.08 -15.72
N TRP A 546 -55.23 -22.00 -14.77
CA TRP A 546 -55.27 -21.67 -13.35
C TRP A 546 -53.87 -21.50 -12.77
N ALA A 547 -52.89 -22.28 -13.24
CA ALA A 547 -51.47 -22.02 -12.96
C ALA A 547 -51.06 -20.62 -13.45
N ALA A 548 -51.37 -20.25 -14.71
CA ALA A 548 -51.03 -18.94 -15.25
C ALA A 548 -51.80 -17.78 -14.61
N ARG A 549 -53.02 -17.99 -14.10
CA ARG A 549 -53.77 -17.00 -13.30
C ARG A 549 -53.10 -16.79 -11.94
N ALA A 550 -52.77 -17.85 -11.21
CA ALA A 550 -52.13 -17.77 -9.90
C ALA A 550 -50.72 -17.14 -9.97
N LYS A 551 -49.87 -17.60 -10.90
CA LYS A 551 -48.51 -17.06 -11.12
C LYS A 551 -48.51 -15.55 -11.41
N ARG A 552 -49.46 -15.06 -12.22
CA ARG A 552 -49.63 -13.62 -12.50
C ARG A 552 -50.16 -12.78 -11.32
N ASN A 553 -50.66 -13.42 -10.26
CA ASN A 553 -51.11 -12.75 -9.02
C ASN A 553 -50.07 -12.88 -7.90
N GLY A 554 -48.80 -13.17 -8.22
CA GLY A 554 -47.72 -13.24 -7.23
C GLY A 554 -47.75 -14.49 -6.34
N ILE A 555 -48.48 -15.54 -6.73
CA ILE A 555 -48.39 -16.84 -6.06
C ILE A 555 -47.24 -17.62 -6.70
N ILE A 556 -46.23 -17.95 -5.91
CA ILE A 556 -45.13 -18.83 -6.33
C ILE A 556 -45.62 -20.27 -6.24
N ILE A 557 -45.53 -21.05 -7.31
CA ILE A 557 -45.99 -22.44 -7.35
C ILE A 557 -44.77 -23.36 -7.48
N TYR A 558 -44.57 -24.20 -6.49
CA TYR A 558 -43.68 -25.36 -6.56
C TYR A 558 -44.48 -26.57 -7.03
N ALA A 559 -44.03 -27.25 -8.08
CA ALA A 559 -44.59 -28.51 -8.55
C ALA A 559 -43.65 -29.66 -8.16
N ILE A 560 -44.20 -30.67 -7.49
CA ILE A 560 -43.46 -31.84 -7.01
C ILE A 560 -44.05 -33.08 -7.69
N GLY A 561 -43.28 -33.66 -8.60
CA GLY A 561 -43.60 -34.93 -9.24
C GLY A 561 -43.48 -36.09 -8.27
N ILE A 562 -44.52 -36.92 -8.21
CA ILE A 562 -44.52 -38.16 -7.43
C ILE A 562 -44.50 -39.37 -8.37
N GLY A 563 -43.53 -40.27 -8.15
CA GLY A 563 -43.39 -41.47 -8.96
C GLY A 563 -43.10 -41.13 -10.43
N LYS A 564 -43.83 -41.80 -11.34
CA LYS A 564 -43.69 -41.63 -12.79
C LYS A 564 -44.44 -40.39 -13.31
N ALA A 565 -44.14 -39.23 -12.73
CA ALA A 565 -44.81 -37.99 -13.07
C ALA A 565 -44.45 -37.47 -14.47
N ILE A 566 -45.37 -36.75 -15.12
CA ILE A 566 -45.13 -36.14 -16.44
C ILE A 566 -44.55 -34.73 -16.27
N GLU A 567 -43.29 -34.56 -16.68
CA GLU A 567 -42.55 -33.30 -16.56
C GLU A 567 -43.25 -32.14 -17.29
N GLU A 568 -43.86 -32.39 -18.45
CA GLU A 568 -44.56 -31.39 -19.25
C GLU A 568 -45.72 -30.72 -18.46
N GLU A 569 -46.53 -31.49 -17.73
CA GLU A 569 -47.59 -30.94 -16.88
C GLU A 569 -47.01 -30.21 -15.65
N LEU A 570 -45.95 -30.76 -15.04
CA LEU A 570 -45.27 -30.11 -13.91
C LEU A 570 -44.68 -28.75 -14.30
N LEU A 571 -44.15 -28.60 -15.51
CA LEU A 571 -43.64 -27.34 -16.06
C LEU A 571 -44.76 -26.31 -16.28
N GLU A 572 -45.94 -26.72 -16.76
CA GLU A 572 -47.10 -25.83 -16.87
C GLU A 572 -47.58 -25.31 -15.50
N ILE A 573 -47.46 -26.14 -14.45
CA ILE A 573 -47.84 -25.80 -13.08
C ILE A 573 -46.80 -24.88 -12.43
N ALA A 574 -45.51 -25.27 -12.44
CA ALA A 574 -44.42 -24.63 -11.72
C ALA A 574 -44.17 -23.14 -12.08
N SER A 575 -43.64 -22.37 -11.14
CA SER A 575 -43.19 -20.99 -11.39
C SER A 575 -41.87 -20.91 -12.16
N GLU A 576 -41.65 -19.81 -12.88
CA GLU A 576 -40.36 -19.54 -13.51
C GLU A 576 -39.35 -18.93 -12.52
N PRO A 577 -38.05 -19.27 -12.61
CA PRO A 577 -37.48 -20.26 -13.51
C PRO A 577 -37.80 -21.69 -13.05
N SER A 578 -38.17 -22.58 -13.98
CA SER A 578 -38.60 -23.95 -13.67
C SER A 578 -37.64 -24.73 -12.77
N TYR A 579 -36.32 -24.63 -12.99
CA TYR A 579 -35.28 -25.32 -12.20
C TYR A 579 -35.23 -24.95 -10.71
N LYS A 580 -35.99 -23.93 -10.26
CA LYS A 580 -36.13 -23.56 -8.84
C LYS A 580 -37.46 -23.98 -8.22
N HIS A 581 -38.39 -24.50 -9.03
CA HIS A 581 -39.78 -24.72 -8.63
C HIS A 581 -40.34 -26.07 -9.09
N LEU A 582 -39.62 -26.85 -9.91
CA LEU A 582 -39.96 -28.21 -10.28
C LEU A 582 -39.00 -29.17 -9.57
N PHE A 583 -39.56 -30.11 -8.81
CA PHE A 583 -38.81 -31.13 -8.05
C PHE A 583 -39.50 -32.50 -8.18
N TYR A 584 -38.84 -33.58 -7.74
CA TYR A 584 -39.42 -34.91 -7.63
C TYR A 584 -39.25 -35.43 -6.19
N ALA A 585 -40.27 -36.06 -5.60
CA ALA A 585 -40.20 -36.52 -4.21
C ALA A 585 -39.48 -37.87 -4.01
N GLU A 586 -39.00 -38.50 -5.09
CA GLU A 586 -38.04 -39.61 -4.98
C GLU A 586 -36.66 -39.09 -4.53
N ASP A 587 -36.36 -37.80 -4.75
CA ASP A 587 -35.18 -37.11 -4.24
C ASP A 587 -35.44 -36.54 -2.83
N PHE A 588 -34.85 -37.16 -1.80
CA PHE A 588 -34.95 -36.66 -0.42
C PHE A 588 -34.42 -35.22 -0.26
N THR A 589 -33.52 -34.76 -1.14
CA THR A 589 -33.00 -33.37 -1.13
C THR A 589 -34.10 -32.36 -1.41
N ALA A 590 -35.15 -32.70 -2.17
CA ALA A 590 -36.23 -31.76 -2.51
C ALA A 590 -36.91 -31.16 -1.26
N MET A 591 -36.92 -31.88 -0.13
CA MET A 591 -37.45 -31.36 1.14
C MET A 591 -36.53 -30.31 1.77
N GLU A 592 -35.21 -30.47 1.63
CA GLU A 592 -34.20 -29.51 2.08
C GLU A 592 -34.16 -28.29 1.14
N ASP A 593 -34.12 -28.52 -0.18
CA ASP A 593 -34.14 -27.51 -1.22
C ASP A 593 -35.37 -26.58 -1.10
N ILE A 594 -36.56 -27.16 -0.88
CA ILE A 594 -37.80 -26.39 -0.68
C ILE A 594 -37.80 -25.69 0.68
N SER A 595 -37.27 -26.29 1.74
CA SER A 595 -37.16 -25.61 3.05
C SER A 595 -36.24 -24.39 2.97
N GLU A 596 -35.11 -24.50 2.28
CA GLU A 596 -34.18 -23.39 2.04
C GLU A 596 -34.77 -22.33 1.10
N ALA A 597 -35.50 -22.75 0.05
CA ALA A 597 -36.18 -21.82 -0.84
C ALA A 597 -37.31 -21.04 -0.13
N LEU A 598 -38.10 -21.70 0.72
CA LEU A 598 -39.06 -21.06 1.62
C LEU A 598 -38.35 -20.06 2.55
N ARG A 599 -37.26 -20.49 3.21
CA ARG A 599 -36.45 -19.62 4.08
C ARG A 599 -35.97 -18.38 3.34
N ALA A 600 -35.48 -18.51 2.12
CA ALA A 600 -35.02 -17.41 1.27
C ALA A 600 -36.16 -16.44 0.89
N GLN A 601 -37.33 -16.93 0.49
CA GLN A 601 -38.50 -16.09 0.19
C GLN A 601 -38.94 -15.28 1.42
N ILE A 602 -38.92 -15.88 2.61
CA ILE A 602 -39.22 -15.15 3.84
C ILE A 602 -38.11 -14.15 4.18
N CYS A 603 -36.83 -14.45 3.92
CA CYS A 603 -35.73 -13.50 4.11
C CYS A 603 -35.93 -12.22 3.29
N GLU A 604 -36.31 -12.31 2.01
CA GLU A 604 -36.51 -11.10 1.19
C GLU A 604 -37.72 -10.28 1.65
N ALA A 605 -38.85 -10.92 1.95
CA ALA A 605 -40.03 -10.22 2.48
C ALA A 605 -39.75 -9.50 3.83
N LEU A 606 -38.92 -10.10 4.69
CA LEU A 606 -38.46 -9.47 5.94
C LEU A 606 -37.52 -8.27 5.70
N LYS A 607 -36.78 -8.21 4.59
CA LYS A 607 -35.97 -7.04 4.20
C LYS A 607 -36.83 -5.93 3.59
N GLU A 608 -37.72 -6.28 2.66
CA GLU A 608 -38.59 -5.30 1.99
C GLU A 608 -39.53 -4.60 2.98
N SER A 609 -40.12 -5.35 3.91
CA SER A 609 -40.98 -4.79 4.96
C SER A 609 -40.25 -3.86 5.94
N ALA A 610 -38.95 -4.07 6.19
CA ALA A 610 -38.13 -3.16 6.98
C ALA A 610 -37.85 -1.84 6.25
N HIS A 611 -37.66 -1.86 4.93
CA HIS A 611 -37.41 -0.66 4.12
C HIS A 611 -38.63 0.26 3.93
N GLN A 612 -39.85 -0.23 4.17
CA GLN A 612 -41.07 0.58 4.05
C GLN A 612 -41.42 1.39 5.31
N GLN A 613 -40.62 1.31 6.38
CA GLN A 613 -40.90 1.95 7.67
C GLN A 613 -39.93 3.11 8.05
N ASP A 614 -39.21 3.70 7.10
CA ASP A 614 -38.23 4.77 7.37
C ASP A 614 -38.71 6.19 6.95
N PRO A 615 -39.51 6.88 7.79
CA PRO A 615 -39.75 8.30 7.64
C PRO A 615 -38.49 9.07 8.09
N SER A 616 -37.68 9.45 7.10
CA SER A 616 -36.31 9.96 7.27
C SER A 616 -36.14 10.96 8.44
N PRO A 617 -35.22 10.72 9.40
CA PRO A 617 -35.02 11.59 10.55
C PRO A 617 -34.81 13.07 10.19
N GLY A 618 -35.64 13.93 10.76
CA GLY A 618 -35.79 15.32 10.31
C GLY A 618 -34.54 16.18 10.44
N ARG A 619 -33.99 16.64 9.31
CA ARG A 619 -32.95 17.68 9.27
C ARG A 619 -33.51 19.00 9.81
N LEU A 620 -33.17 19.33 11.05
CA LEU A 620 -33.56 20.58 11.74
C LEU A 620 -33.31 21.83 10.87
N ARG A 621 -34.37 22.37 10.28
CA ARG A 621 -34.35 23.70 9.64
C ARG A 621 -34.33 24.77 10.73
N LYS A 622 -33.39 25.70 10.64
CA LYS A 622 -33.43 26.94 11.44
C LYS A 622 -34.67 27.76 11.03
N THR A 623 -35.31 28.39 12.01
CA THR A 623 -36.53 29.18 11.87
C THR A 623 -36.30 30.48 11.07
N GLY A 624 -37.26 30.84 10.21
CA GLY A 624 -37.27 32.11 9.48
C GLY A 624 -38.60 32.37 8.76
N ALA A 625 -39.40 33.28 9.31
CA ALA A 625 -40.55 34.00 8.75
C ALA A 625 -41.63 33.25 7.91
N GLN A 626 -42.87 33.34 8.39
CA GLN A 626 -44.12 33.22 7.60
C GLN A 626 -44.43 34.60 6.95
N PRO A 627 -45.31 34.72 5.92
CA PRO A 627 -46.76 34.65 6.14
C PRO A 627 -47.63 34.05 5.00
N SER A 628 -48.91 33.77 5.34
CA SER A 628 -50.15 33.78 4.50
C SER A 628 -50.23 33.05 3.13
N GLY A 629 -51.23 32.17 3.00
CA GLY A 629 -51.94 31.83 1.73
C GLY A 629 -53.31 32.53 1.66
N PRO A 630 -54.37 31.98 1.01
CA PRO A 630 -54.52 30.69 0.31
C PRO A 630 -55.09 30.85 -1.14
N GLU A 631 -55.91 29.90 -1.62
CA GLU A 631 -56.65 29.87 -2.92
C GLU A 631 -55.82 29.62 -4.20
N SER A 632 -56.34 29.02 -5.29
CA SER A 632 -57.48 28.10 -5.48
C SER A 632 -57.32 27.29 -6.80
N THR A 633 -58.15 26.26 -6.98
CA THR A 633 -58.22 25.32 -8.14
C THR A 633 -58.49 25.99 -9.49
N THR A 634 -57.96 25.42 -10.58
CA THR A 634 -58.69 25.11 -11.84
C THR A 634 -57.85 24.16 -12.72
N ILE A 635 -58.50 23.31 -13.51
CA ILE A 635 -57.90 22.30 -14.42
C ILE A 635 -58.07 22.74 -15.88
N ALA A 636 -57.12 22.37 -16.76
CA ALA A 636 -57.34 22.27 -18.21
C ALA A 636 -56.85 20.89 -18.71
N ILE A 637 -57.57 20.29 -19.65
CA ILE A 637 -57.36 18.90 -20.11
C ILE A 637 -56.94 18.88 -21.58
N THR A 638 -55.92 18.07 -21.89
CA THR A 638 -55.73 17.45 -23.20
C THR A 638 -55.16 16.04 -23.02
N ASP A 639 -56.05 15.05 -22.92
CA ASP A 639 -56.14 13.81 -23.73
C ASP A 639 -54.88 13.35 -24.51
N VAL A 640 -54.54 12.05 -24.63
CA VAL A 640 -55.16 10.79 -24.14
C VAL A 640 -54.15 9.62 -24.28
N ILE A 641 -54.23 8.61 -23.37
CA ILE A 641 -53.99 7.14 -23.48
C ILE A 641 -53.15 6.59 -24.69
N ALA A 642 -52.21 5.62 -24.59
CA ALA A 642 -51.47 4.97 -23.49
C ALA A 642 -50.38 3.98 -24.05
N CYS A 643 -49.74 3.22 -23.17
CA CYS A 643 -48.94 1.99 -23.37
C CYS A 643 -49.61 0.94 -24.30
N PRO A 644 -48.90 -0.06 -24.91
CA PRO A 644 -47.94 -0.95 -24.20
C PRO A 644 -46.73 -1.52 -24.98
N ASN A 645 -46.01 -2.43 -24.31
CA ASN A 645 -44.81 -3.16 -24.73
C ASN A 645 -45.02 -4.12 -25.92
N LEU A 646 -43.92 -4.46 -26.60
CA LEU A 646 -43.65 -5.83 -27.03
C LEU A 646 -42.14 -6.12 -27.03
N ALA A 647 -41.75 -7.35 -26.73
CA ALA A 647 -40.36 -7.82 -26.74
C ALA A 647 -40.21 -9.04 -27.65
N VAL A 648 -39.05 -9.19 -28.30
CA VAL A 648 -38.65 -10.40 -29.03
C VAL A 648 -37.17 -10.67 -28.75
N HIS A 649 -36.84 -11.95 -28.51
CA HIS A 649 -35.50 -12.46 -28.19
C HIS A 649 -34.89 -13.18 -29.41
N HIS A 650 -33.55 -13.36 -29.43
CA HIS A 650 -32.73 -14.39 -30.14
C HIS A 650 -31.42 -13.80 -30.73
N LYS A 651 -30.34 -14.57 -30.99
CA LYS A 651 -29.75 -15.78 -30.37
C LYS A 651 -28.32 -15.94 -30.96
N TYR A 652 -27.42 -16.64 -30.27
CA TYR A 652 -26.05 -16.96 -30.76
C TYR A 652 -26.03 -17.77 -32.07
N LEU A 653 -24.97 -17.59 -32.88
CA LEU A 653 -24.37 -18.63 -33.73
C LEU A 653 -22.87 -18.34 -34.00
N PHE A 654 -22.16 -19.33 -34.56
CA PHE A 654 -20.70 -19.58 -34.43
C PHE A 654 -19.79 -19.08 -35.59
N GLU A 655 -18.47 -19.09 -35.31
CA GLU A 655 -17.33 -19.51 -36.17
C GLU A 655 -16.86 -18.71 -37.42
N ASP A 656 -15.65 -18.14 -37.25
CA ASP A 656 -14.36 -18.53 -37.88
C ASP A 656 -14.00 -18.41 -39.38
N SER A 657 -12.68 -18.23 -39.53
CA SER A 657 -11.78 -18.65 -40.62
C SER A 657 -11.48 -17.72 -41.82
N HIS A 658 -10.20 -17.33 -41.88
CA HIS A 658 -9.29 -17.17 -43.04
C HIS A 658 -9.82 -16.64 -44.40
N THR A 659 -9.13 -15.70 -45.06
CA THR A 659 -7.90 -16.05 -45.81
C THR A 659 -7.02 -14.85 -46.26
N HIS A 660 -5.79 -15.19 -46.66
CA HIS A 660 -4.79 -14.45 -47.48
C HIS A 660 -5.38 -13.51 -48.58
N SER A 661 -4.69 -12.51 -49.13
CA SER A 661 -3.24 -12.20 -49.27
C SER A 661 -3.07 -10.68 -49.61
N THR A 662 -1.91 -10.03 -49.79
CA THR A 662 -0.55 -10.46 -50.22
C THR A 662 0.51 -9.43 -49.76
N ARG A 663 1.80 -9.80 -49.88
CA ARG A 663 2.98 -8.89 -49.96
C ARG A 663 2.84 -7.90 -51.15
N THR A 664 3.60 -6.82 -51.35
CA THR A 664 4.90 -6.32 -50.82
C THR A 664 4.85 -4.77 -50.88
N THR A 665 5.86 -3.92 -50.64
CA THR A 665 7.34 -4.01 -50.56
C THR A 665 7.85 -3.10 -49.42
N GLY A 666 9.13 -2.67 -49.39
CA GLY A 666 9.61 -1.71 -48.38
C GLY A 666 10.80 -0.83 -48.77
N ASN A 667 11.05 0.17 -47.91
CA ASN A 667 12.31 0.90 -47.64
C ASN A 667 12.93 1.83 -48.73
N PRO A 668 13.83 2.76 -48.34
CA PRO A 668 13.86 3.60 -47.11
C PRO A 668 14.29 5.07 -47.37
N GLY A 669 14.20 5.96 -46.35
CA GLY A 669 15.26 6.99 -46.15
C GLY A 669 14.91 8.44 -45.75
N TYR A 670 15.52 8.84 -44.62
CA TYR A 670 16.19 10.14 -44.36
C TYR A 670 15.46 11.47 -43.99
N LEU A 671 16.01 12.08 -42.91
CA LEU A 671 16.08 13.50 -42.50
C LEU A 671 14.79 14.25 -42.09
N SER A 672 14.79 15.22 -41.15
CA SER A 672 15.55 15.42 -39.89
C SER A 672 15.06 16.69 -39.16
N LYS A 673 15.22 16.75 -37.81
CA LYS A 673 15.03 17.95 -36.92
C LYS A 673 13.58 18.47 -36.82
N ALA A 674 13.15 19.24 -35.81
CA ALA A 674 13.42 19.36 -34.36
C ALA A 674 12.32 20.32 -33.77
N SER A 675 12.17 20.65 -32.48
CA SER A 675 12.92 20.41 -31.23
C SER A 675 12.04 20.65 -29.99
N LYS A 676 12.50 20.19 -28.80
CA LYS A 676 12.25 20.75 -27.45
C LYS A 676 10.92 20.54 -26.71
N ASP A 677 11.07 19.94 -25.53
CA ASP A 677 10.63 20.36 -24.19
C ASP A 677 9.16 20.45 -23.76
N LYS A 678 8.92 19.78 -22.62
CA LYS A 678 8.02 20.11 -21.48
C LYS A 678 6.50 19.96 -21.65
N ASP A 679 6.02 18.87 -21.06
CA ASP A 679 5.11 18.90 -19.90
C ASP A 679 4.26 20.16 -19.67
N GLN A 680 2.95 20.02 -19.93
CA GLN A 680 1.97 20.51 -18.96
C GLN A 680 0.67 19.70 -19.05
N CYS A 681 0.32 18.99 -17.98
CA CYS A 681 -1.01 18.42 -17.84
C CYS A 681 -2.03 19.54 -17.60
N LYS A 682 -3.06 19.60 -18.43
CA LYS A 682 -4.32 20.29 -18.11
C LYS A 682 -5.50 19.38 -18.46
N CYS A 683 -6.34 19.10 -17.47
CA CYS A 683 -7.62 18.46 -17.68
C CYS A 683 -8.68 19.54 -17.92
N GLU A 684 -9.18 19.67 -19.15
CA GLU A 684 -10.31 20.58 -19.45
C GLU A 684 -11.40 19.87 -20.27
N ASN A 685 -12.60 19.82 -19.67
CA ASN A 685 -13.93 19.78 -20.30
C ASN A 685 -14.35 18.57 -21.17
N LEU A 686 -15.13 17.68 -20.54
CA LEU A 686 -15.81 16.50 -21.10
C LEU A 686 -16.96 16.82 -22.11
N VAL A 687 -16.96 17.99 -22.75
CA VAL A 687 -18.11 18.52 -23.54
C VAL A 687 -17.86 18.42 -25.06
N THR A 688 -16.61 18.33 -25.49
CA THR A 688 -16.25 18.19 -26.91
C THR A 688 -16.52 16.80 -27.48
N PHE A 689 -16.57 15.75 -26.65
CA PHE A 689 -16.75 14.37 -27.13
C PHE A 689 -18.20 14.04 -27.51
N GLN A 690 -19.20 14.59 -26.82
CA GLN A 690 -20.62 14.39 -27.18
C GLN A 690 -20.97 15.02 -28.54
N ASN A 691 -20.40 16.18 -28.86
CA ASN A 691 -20.72 16.94 -30.06
C ASN A 691 -20.17 16.33 -31.38
N TYR A 692 -19.25 15.36 -31.31
CA TYR A 692 -18.77 14.66 -32.51
C TYR A 692 -19.67 13.49 -32.91
N ALA A 693 -20.30 12.82 -31.94
CA ALA A 693 -21.19 11.67 -32.20
C ALA A 693 -22.50 12.07 -32.88
N THR A 694 -23.04 13.26 -32.60
CA THR A 694 -24.33 13.70 -33.15
C THR A 694 -24.27 14.13 -34.62
N ASN A 695 -23.09 14.44 -35.16
CA ASN A 695 -22.94 15.10 -36.46
C ASN A 695 -22.97 14.14 -37.66
N GLU A 696 -22.47 12.89 -37.52
CA GLU A 696 -22.54 11.90 -38.61
C GLU A 696 -23.88 11.17 -38.68
N VAL A 697 -24.56 10.97 -37.54
CA VAL A 697 -25.95 10.44 -37.51
C VAL A 697 -26.88 11.35 -38.33
N ARG A 698 -26.64 12.67 -38.32
CA ARG A 698 -27.43 13.66 -39.06
C ARG A 698 -27.16 13.68 -40.58
N LYS A 699 -26.10 13.04 -41.08
CA LYS A 699 -25.84 12.91 -42.53
C LYS A 699 -26.49 11.69 -43.17
N LEU A 700 -26.78 10.65 -42.38
CA LEU A 700 -27.35 9.39 -42.90
C LEU A 700 -28.88 9.44 -43.08
N THR A 701 -29.57 10.42 -42.49
CA THR A 701 -31.03 10.61 -42.59
C THR A 701 -31.49 11.49 -43.75
N GLN A 702 -30.61 11.80 -44.72
CA GLN A 702 -30.92 12.69 -45.85
C GLN A 702 -30.69 12.04 -47.23
N ARG A 703 -31.07 10.76 -47.38
CA ARG A 703 -30.99 10.04 -48.67
C ARG A 703 -32.15 9.10 -49.03
N TYR A 704 -33.27 9.19 -48.30
CA TYR A 704 -34.56 8.59 -48.70
C TYR A 704 -35.73 9.51 -48.37
N ILE A 705 -35.88 10.54 -49.21
CA ILE A 705 -37.16 11.06 -49.72
C ILE A 705 -37.01 11.02 -51.25
#